data_AF-A0A5B8R0G8-F1
#
_entry.id   AF-A0A5B8R0G8-F1
#
_cell.length_a   1.000
_cell.length_b   1.000
_cell.length_c   1.000
_cell.angle_alpha   90.00
_cell.angle_beta   90.00
_cell.angle_gamma   90.00
#
_symmetry.space_group_name_H-M   'P 1'
#
loop_
_entity.id
_entity.type
_entity.pdbx_description
1 polymer ?
#
loop_
_entity_poly.entity_id
_entity_poly.type
_entity_poly.pdbx_seq_one_letter_code
_entity_poly.pdbx_strand_id
1 'polypeptide(L)'
;MQSVLNNAQTNVSKLQPLLASRVQLNVEDKSLTDEPTDELTLVGLLSEQLAHIAQKQLVEIRFEYQQQVRSLYLLDGLLAAQLHLHAEAYISALAQIQAETAEETNTVERCLNSAFTLAKRDCTQAVNCYAQANNLASQLNVLAQAVEALSHRSLKGIAPMLDATDAAQLAEQHAKPHAEKPVKTAELGYWFTKPHQARVLSLNLFGKAPQASTAQSLILTQGTRLIPQPLLNANRLFIPISGNTLESLTAKLSQLIDSLNLSASFPNTDWLSSQGCDWFKRYQAKDELALVLMAGSLEELMQEAKAMRAYIEKTQQTPAPTPAQTPMTTPSANLDFKTPSGSYFTASPLGDTGLTFVYPGVGTVYPNMFSDLHGYFPELYRELEREGDLPAMLQAEAIYQSAAYAKSAVDVKDAADMSLSQLAISGVGASYLFSRLLTRVFNIQPQLALGYSMGEAAMWASLDIWQTPHALINATQNSAIFNQEISGPLLAVRRDWQLSEDAALVWNSFLVRASRAEINTLLADFPRVYLAIEQGDTCILAGCEASCLQLLKRLNKRGIASNKVTAMHTQPSQSQHSAIQGFYTLGIKANACETQVRFISAAQQSTVSIDSQSIAKSIADTFCAPLNFTALINTAYQQGARLFVEVGADRQTSTLIDKIGRQLELGADGAQTQGQPILAMACNAKGCDTITSLLKCLAQLISHKVPLSLAPLMPQSADKATAKTIVPHSTSASALGHYSNVFQEGEPL
;
A
#
# COMPACT_ATOMS: atom_id res chain seq x y z
N MET A 1 2.06 -21.40 16.07
CA MET A 1 3.05 -20.52 16.76
C MET A 1 2.86 -19.14 16.16
N GLN A 2 2.33 -18.10 16.84
CA GLN A 2 2.73 -17.59 18.15
C GLN A 2 4.25 -17.39 18.27
N SER A 3 4.73 -16.34 17.59
CA SER A 3 5.89 -15.54 18.00
C SER A 3 5.30 -14.22 18.53
N VAL A 4 5.57 -13.72 19.73
CA VAL A 4 6.77 -13.79 20.59
C VAL A 4 7.97 -12.97 20.05
N LEU A 5 7.66 -11.93 19.28
CA LEU A 5 8.30 -10.65 19.49
C LEU A 5 7.46 -9.87 20.50
N ASN A 6 8.09 -9.50 21.63
CA ASN A 6 7.36 -8.98 22.79
C ASN A 6 6.79 -7.58 22.52
N ASN A 7 5.50 -7.40 22.87
CA ASN A 7 4.98 -6.12 23.33
C ASN A 7 5.59 -5.78 24.70
N ALA A 8 6.91 -5.60 24.74
CA ALA A 8 7.65 -5.15 25.90
C ALA A 8 7.37 -3.67 26.11
N GLN A 9 6.22 -3.37 26.74
CA GLN A 9 5.75 -2.01 26.97
C GLN A 9 6.87 -1.17 27.59
N THR A 10 7.26 -0.10 26.89
CA THR A 10 8.32 0.83 27.30
C THR A 10 8.16 1.18 28.78
N ASN A 11 9.17 0.89 29.59
CA ASN A 11 9.00 0.81 31.03
C ASN A 11 8.82 2.21 31.65
N VAL A 12 7.57 2.66 31.80
CA VAL A 12 7.20 4.04 32.15
C VAL A 12 7.79 4.50 33.49
N SER A 13 7.86 3.61 34.48
CA SER A 13 8.45 3.93 35.79
C SER A 13 9.97 4.01 35.77
N LYS A 14 10.65 3.46 34.76
CA LYS A 14 12.07 3.75 34.47
C LYS A 14 12.26 5.01 33.61
N LEU A 15 11.27 5.39 32.81
CA LEU A 15 11.28 6.61 32.00
C LEU A 15 11.13 7.89 32.85
N GLN A 16 10.25 7.88 33.86
CA GLN A 16 10.06 9.04 34.74
C GLN A 16 11.36 9.57 35.38
N PRO A 17 12.20 8.76 36.06
CA PRO A 17 13.47 9.25 36.63
C PRO A 17 14.50 9.65 35.57
N LEU A 18 14.47 9.05 34.38
CA LEU A 18 15.35 9.41 33.26
C LEU A 18 14.99 10.80 32.70
N LEU A 19 13.70 11.06 32.52
CA LEU A 19 13.18 12.38 32.14
C LEU A 19 13.43 13.41 33.25
N ALA A 20 13.28 13.00 34.52
CA ALA A 20 13.50 13.83 35.71
C ALA A 20 14.99 14.11 36.05
N SER A 21 15.94 13.51 35.32
CA SER A 21 17.39 13.78 35.48
C SER A 21 18.09 14.19 34.18
N ARG A 22 17.32 14.47 33.11
CA ARG A 22 17.84 14.80 31.78
C ARG A 22 18.56 16.15 31.74
N VAL A 23 19.50 16.32 30.82
CA VAL A 23 20.07 17.63 30.48
C VAL A 23 19.14 18.31 29.48
N GLN A 24 18.46 19.38 29.90
CA GLN A 24 17.62 20.19 29.01
C GLN A 24 18.42 21.42 28.53
N LEU A 25 18.40 21.65 27.22
CA LEU A 25 19.00 22.81 26.56
C LEU A 25 17.93 23.56 25.79
N ASN A 26 17.68 24.81 26.16
CA ASN A 26 16.84 25.71 25.39
C ASN A 26 17.70 26.43 24.32
N VAL A 27 17.33 26.27 23.05
CA VAL A 27 17.88 27.04 21.92
C VAL A 27 16.91 28.14 21.49
N GLU A 28 15.62 27.99 21.83
CA GLU A 28 14.56 28.99 21.70
C GLU A 28 14.87 30.36 22.37
N ASP A 29 15.70 30.36 23.42
CA ASP A 29 16.12 31.58 24.14
C ASP A 29 17.30 32.34 23.47
N LYS A 30 17.83 31.86 22.34
CA LYS A 30 18.98 32.50 21.65
C LYS A 30 18.54 33.37 20.46
N SER A 31 19.08 34.60 20.39
CA SER A 31 18.84 35.52 19.27
C SER A 31 19.51 35.00 17.99
N LEU A 32 18.69 34.50 17.06
CA LEU A 32 19.11 33.96 15.75
C LEU A 32 19.33 35.08 14.72
N THR A 33 20.29 35.96 15.00
CA THR A 33 20.71 37.05 14.10
C THR A 33 21.65 36.55 13.02
N ASP A 34 21.40 36.89 11.75
CA ASP A 34 22.17 36.42 10.57
C ASP A 34 23.58 37.08 10.44
N GLU A 35 24.19 37.52 11.57
CA GLU A 35 25.51 38.15 11.65
C GLU A 35 26.61 37.14 12.05
N PRO A 36 27.82 37.21 11.46
CA PRO A 36 28.86 36.20 11.65
C PRO A 36 29.70 36.41 12.92
N THR A 37 29.21 35.96 14.08
CA THR A 37 29.98 35.92 15.35
C THR A 37 29.75 34.63 16.11
N ASP A 38 30.78 33.78 16.22
CA ASP A 38 30.94 32.64 17.15
C ASP A 38 29.67 31.78 17.44
N GLU A 39 28.83 31.55 16.42
CA GLU A 39 27.61 30.75 16.60
C GLU A 39 27.92 29.28 16.93
N LEU A 40 27.16 28.70 17.86
CA LEU A 40 27.14 27.25 18.07
C LEU A 40 26.63 26.56 16.80
N THR A 41 27.46 25.71 16.20
CA THR A 41 27.05 24.84 15.10
C THR A 41 26.23 23.66 15.60
N LEU A 42 25.43 23.04 14.74
CA LEU A 42 24.69 21.82 15.08
C LEU A 42 25.63 20.67 15.45
N VAL A 43 26.73 20.46 14.72
CA VAL A 43 27.73 19.45 15.08
C VAL A 43 28.39 19.76 16.42
N GLY A 44 28.71 21.03 16.70
CA GLY A 44 29.25 21.48 17.99
C GLY A 44 28.29 21.21 19.14
N LEU A 45 27.04 21.67 19.02
CA LEU A 45 25.97 21.45 19.99
C LEU A 45 25.76 19.96 20.29
N LEU A 46 25.70 19.11 19.26
CA LEU A 46 25.58 17.66 19.45
C LEU A 46 26.83 17.05 20.10
N SER A 47 28.03 17.54 19.76
CA SER A 47 29.30 17.04 20.28
C SER A 47 29.50 17.35 21.76
N GLU A 48 29.11 18.55 22.22
CA GLU A 48 29.11 18.92 23.65
C GLU A 48 28.28 17.92 24.49
N GLN A 49 27.17 17.43 23.94
CA GLN A 49 26.24 16.56 24.65
C GLN A 49 26.63 15.09 24.67
N LEU A 50 27.61 14.67 23.85
CA LEU A 50 28.13 13.29 23.84
C LEU A 50 28.60 12.83 25.22
N ALA A 51 29.18 13.72 26.04
CA ALA A 51 29.60 13.37 27.39
C ALA A 51 28.42 12.99 28.30
N HIS A 52 27.27 13.67 28.19
CA HIS A 52 26.06 13.37 28.97
C HIS A 52 25.38 12.10 28.49
N ILE A 53 25.27 11.93 27.17
CA ILE A 53 24.80 10.70 26.51
C ILE A 53 25.63 9.50 26.96
N ALA A 54 26.96 9.64 27.04
CA ALA A 54 27.87 8.57 27.45
C ALA A 54 27.73 8.16 28.93
N GLN A 55 27.42 9.13 29.80
CA GLN A 55 27.02 8.89 31.19
C GLN A 55 25.59 8.31 31.32
N LYS A 56 24.96 7.92 30.20
CA LYS A 56 23.59 7.40 30.13
C LYS A 56 22.50 8.38 30.60
N GLN A 57 22.82 9.68 30.61
CA GLN A 57 21.83 10.72 30.82
C GLN A 57 21.04 10.94 29.53
N LEU A 58 19.74 11.16 29.66
CA LEU A 58 18.93 11.68 28.57
C LEU A 58 19.30 13.15 28.34
N VAL A 59 19.30 13.59 27.09
CA VAL A 59 19.43 15.01 26.70
C VAL A 59 18.19 15.43 25.91
N GLU A 60 17.70 16.64 26.13
CA GLU A 60 16.63 17.28 25.35
C GLU A 60 17.13 18.62 24.83
N ILE A 61 17.15 18.78 23.51
CA ILE A 61 17.43 20.07 22.84
C ILE A 61 16.09 20.65 22.38
N ARG A 62 15.70 21.80 22.92
CA ARG A 62 14.45 22.51 22.61
C ARG A 62 14.67 23.65 21.62
N PHE A 63 13.80 23.75 20.63
CA PHE A 63 13.88 24.75 19.56
C PHE A 63 12.49 24.98 18.94
N GLU A 64 12.28 26.14 18.34
CA GLU A 64 11.04 26.43 17.60
C GLU A 64 11.11 25.85 16.18
N TYR A 65 10.04 25.17 15.76
CA TYR A 65 9.84 24.67 14.41
C TYR A 65 8.36 24.80 14.02
N GLN A 66 8.06 25.44 12.89
CA GLN A 66 6.69 25.69 12.42
C GLN A 66 5.78 26.35 13.49
N GLN A 67 6.28 27.37 14.21
CA GLN A 67 5.55 28.06 15.30
C GLN A 67 5.18 27.14 16.49
N GLN A 68 5.91 26.04 16.68
CA GLN A 68 5.76 25.10 17.79
C GLN A 68 7.11 24.82 18.43
N VAL A 69 7.15 24.76 19.76
CA VAL A 69 8.32 24.22 20.48
C VAL A 69 8.43 22.72 20.19
N ARG A 70 9.54 22.30 19.60
CA ARG A 70 9.92 20.91 19.38
C ARG A 70 11.10 20.54 20.28
N SER A 71 11.38 19.24 20.36
CA SER A 71 12.34 18.68 21.32
C SER A 71 13.05 17.47 20.73
N LEU A 72 14.36 17.60 20.48
CA LEU A 72 15.21 16.48 20.06
C LEU A 72 15.74 15.75 21.29
N TYR A 73 15.38 14.48 21.44
CA TYR A 73 15.84 13.63 22.54
C TYR A 73 17.02 12.76 22.12
N LEU A 74 18.10 12.78 22.90
CA LEU A 74 19.32 12.00 22.66
C LEU A 74 19.66 11.14 23.87
N LEU A 75 20.02 9.87 23.64
CA LEU A 75 20.30 8.87 24.67
C LEU A 75 21.27 7.81 24.14
N ASP A 76 22.03 7.16 25.03
CA ASP A 76 22.78 5.95 24.70
C ASP A 76 21.86 4.89 24.06
N GLY A 77 22.22 4.43 22.86
CA GLY A 77 21.45 3.43 22.12
C GLY A 77 21.30 2.10 22.87
N LEU A 78 22.28 1.71 23.69
CA LEU A 78 22.21 0.48 24.48
C LEU A 78 21.19 0.64 25.62
N LEU A 79 21.22 1.76 26.34
CA LEU A 79 20.19 2.08 27.33
C LEU A 79 18.80 2.23 26.67
N ALA A 80 18.70 2.84 25.48
CA ALA A 80 17.45 2.94 24.75
C ALA A 80 16.84 1.56 24.48
N ALA A 81 17.64 0.59 24.02
CA ALA A 81 17.21 -0.79 23.86
C ALA A 81 16.83 -1.47 25.20
N GLN A 82 17.62 -1.26 26.27
CA GLN A 82 17.36 -1.78 27.62
C GLN A 82 16.07 -1.22 28.28
N LEU A 83 15.56 -0.08 27.79
CA LEU A 83 14.31 0.53 28.23
C LEU A 83 13.12 0.27 27.29
N HIS A 84 13.35 -0.43 26.17
CA HIS A 84 12.41 -0.60 25.06
C HIS A 84 11.90 0.74 24.52
N LEU A 85 12.83 1.65 24.25
CA LEU A 85 12.61 2.92 23.59
C LEU A 85 12.81 2.78 22.08
N HIS A 86 11.74 3.02 21.32
CA HIS A 86 11.78 3.04 19.87
C HIS A 86 12.34 4.39 19.40
N ALA A 87 13.61 4.40 18.96
CA ALA A 87 14.26 5.58 18.41
C ALA A 87 13.75 5.90 17.00
N GLU A 88 13.78 7.17 16.60
CA GLU A 88 13.38 7.62 15.26
C GLU A 88 14.51 7.51 14.25
N ALA A 89 15.70 7.95 14.67
CA ALA A 89 16.95 7.80 13.94
C ALA A 89 18.10 7.53 14.92
N TYR A 90 19.17 6.92 14.43
CA TYR A 90 20.44 6.77 15.13
C TYR A 90 21.50 7.65 14.46
N ILE A 91 22.02 8.65 15.18
CA ILE A 91 23.21 9.41 14.76
C ILE A 91 24.38 8.42 14.75
N SER A 92 24.88 8.12 13.56
CA SER A 92 25.89 7.08 13.30
C SER A 92 27.30 7.66 13.21
N ALA A 93 27.41 8.90 12.74
CA ALA A 93 28.62 9.71 12.81
C ALA A 93 28.31 11.22 12.75
N LEU A 94 29.26 11.99 13.26
CA LEU A 94 29.35 13.44 13.13
C LEU A 94 30.75 13.77 12.58
N ALA A 95 30.83 14.67 11.60
CA ALA A 95 32.09 15.29 11.20
C ALA A 95 31.90 16.80 11.04
N GLN A 96 32.93 17.56 11.33
CA GLN A 96 33.08 18.97 10.97
C GLN A 96 34.52 19.18 10.50
N ILE A 97 34.69 19.84 9.36
CA ILE A 97 36.01 20.23 8.84
C ILE A 97 35.99 21.72 8.56
N GLN A 98 37.10 22.39 8.85
CA GLN A 98 37.33 23.79 8.52
C GLN A 98 38.42 23.86 7.44
N ALA A 99 38.39 24.89 6.59
CA ALA A 99 39.43 25.11 5.58
C ALA A 99 40.70 25.63 6.28
N GLU A 100 41.78 24.85 6.22
CA GLU A 100 43.08 25.20 6.79
C GLU A 100 43.84 26.22 5.91
N THR A 101 43.52 26.28 4.61
CA THR A 101 44.02 27.30 3.68
C THR A 101 42.93 27.76 2.71
N ALA A 102 43.14 28.93 2.09
CA ALA A 102 42.23 29.50 1.08
C ALA A 102 42.23 28.74 -0.27
N GLU A 103 42.99 27.65 -0.39
CA GLU A 103 43.06 26.80 -1.60
C GLU A 103 42.30 25.47 -1.42
N GLU A 104 41.74 25.17 -0.24
CA GLU A 104 41.05 23.90 0.04
C GLU A 104 39.60 23.83 -0.49
N THR A 105 39.47 23.75 -1.82
CA THR A 105 38.19 23.67 -2.55
C THR A 105 37.28 22.52 -2.08
N ASN A 106 37.84 21.35 -1.76
CA ASN A 106 37.08 20.11 -1.54
C ASN A 106 36.68 19.88 -0.06
N THR A 107 36.50 20.96 0.72
CA THR A 107 36.21 20.88 2.17
C THR A 107 34.90 20.15 2.51
N VAL A 108 33.86 20.28 1.68
CA VAL A 108 32.61 19.52 1.82
C VAL A 108 32.81 18.02 1.58
N GLU A 109 33.53 17.65 0.52
CA GLU A 109 33.81 16.26 0.16
C GLU A 109 34.62 15.54 1.24
N ARG A 110 35.68 16.19 1.77
CA ARG A 110 36.46 15.67 2.90
C ARG A 110 35.59 15.42 4.13
N CYS A 111 34.67 16.33 4.44
CA CYS A 111 33.80 16.21 5.61
C CYS A 111 32.85 15.01 5.48
N LEU A 112 32.23 14.86 4.31
CA LEU A 112 31.34 13.75 3.99
C LEU A 112 32.05 12.39 4.00
N ASN A 113 33.21 12.29 3.35
CA ASN A 113 34.01 11.07 3.32
C ASN A 113 34.53 10.67 4.72
N SER A 114 34.89 11.66 5.55
CA SER A 114 35.21 11.44 6.97
C SER A 114 33.99 10.89 7.74
N ALA A 115 32.82 11.51 7.58
CA ALA A 115 31.59 11.09 8.25
C ALA A 115 31.15 9.66 7.86
N PHE A 116 31.20 9.30 6.57
CA PHE A 116 30.92 7.93 6.11
C PHE A 116 31.93 6.91 6.63
N THR A 117 33.22 7.27 6.66
CA THR A 117 34.29 6.42 7.21
C THR A 117 34.07 6.15 8.71
N LEU A 118 33.73 7.19 9.48
CA LEU A 118 33.39 7.07 10.90
C LEU A 118 32.13 6.22 11.13
N ALA A 119 31.10 6.39 10.30
CA ALA A 119 29.85 5.64 10.38
C ALA A 119 29.98 4.18 9.89
N LYS A 120 31.07 3.84 9.18
CA LYS A 120 31.26 2.57 8.46
C LYS A 120 30.08 2.26 7.51
N ARG A 121 29.61 3.28 6.79
CA ARG A 121 28.48 3.18 5.83
C ARG A 121 28.97 3.39 4.40
N ASP A 122 28.36 2.67 3.48
CA ASP A 122 28.54 2.86 2.03
C ASP A 122 27.78 4.12 1.58
N CYS A 123 28.50 5.10 1.04
CA CYS A 123 27.94 6.36 0.56
C CYS A 123 27.03 6.18 -0.67
N THR A 124 27.18 5.10 -1.43
CA THR A 124 26.35 4.79 -2.61
C THR A 124 24.98 4.21 -2.25
N GLN A 125 24.78 3.86 -0.97
CA GLN A 125 23.53 3.34 -0.41
C GLN A 125 22.81 4.38 0.49
N ALA A 126 23.37 5.59 0.58
CA ALA A 126 22.88 6.65 1.45
C ALA A 126 22.25 7.80 0.66
N VAL A 127 21.26 8.44 1.28
CA VAL A 127 20.60 9.63 0.74
C VAL A 127 21.41 10.86 1.10
N ASN A 128 22.03 11.50 0.11
CA ASN A 128 22.81 12.70 0.35
C ASN A 128 21.92 13.94 0.25
N CYS A 129 21.73 14.62 1.38
CA CYS A 129 21.06 15.91 1.47
C CYS A 129 22.11 17.01 1.67
N TYR A 130 21.95 18.12 0.95
CA TYR A 130 22.81 19.29 1.00
C TYR A 130 21.97 20.52 1.32
N ALA A 131 22.33 21.25 2.37
CA ALA A 131 21.61 22.44 2.78
C ALA A 131 22.59 23.57 3.18
N GLN A 132 22.47 24.71 2.49
CA GLN A 132 23.09 25.95 2.94
C GLN A 132 22.35 26.42 4.20
N ALA A 133 23.04 26.44 5.34
CA ALA A 133 22.42 26.61 6.64
C ALA A 133 23.14 27.68 7.47
N ASN A 134 22.71 28.93 7.27
CA ASN A 134 23.37 30.15 7.74
C ASN A 134 23.52 30.22 9.27
N ASN A 135 22.59 29.64 10.02
CA ASN A 135 22.52 29.72 11.48
C ASN A 135 22.00 28.44 12.13
N LEU A 136 22.16 28.31 13.46
CA LEU A 136 21.80 27.09 14.20
C LEU A 136 20.35 26.63 14.01
N ALA A 137 19.37 27.54 13.95
CA ALA A 137 17.97 27.15 13.74
C ALA A 137 17.73 26.58 12.33
N SER A 138 18.36 27.15 11.30
CA SER A 138 18.29 26.57 9.95
C SER A 138 18.88 25.15 9.91
N GLN A 139 19.93 24.87 10.70
CA GLN A 139 20.54 23.54 10.81
C GLN A 139 19.61 22.56 11.57
N LEU A 140 19.00 23.00 12.68
CA LEU A 140 18.02 22.21 13.44
C LEU A 140 16.75 21.90 12.63
N ASN A 141 16.27 22.83 11.80
CA ASN A 141 15.10 22.64 10.95
C ASN A 141 15.30 21.52 9.92
N VAL A 142 16.48 21.45 9.28
CA VAL A 142 16.79 20.37 8.33
C VAL A 142 17.07 19.05 9.06
N LEU A 143 17.64 19.08 10.26
CA LEU A 143 17.73 17.87 11.10
C LEU A 143 16.34 17.32 11.48
N ALA A 144 15.38 18.19 11.81
CA ALA A 144 14.00 17.77 12.09
C ALA A 144 13.38 17.07 10.87
N GLN A 145 13.51 17.65 9.67
CA GLN A 145 13.06 17.02 8.40
C GLN A 145 13.77 15.67 8.15
N ALA A 146 15.07 15.60 8.40
CA ALA A 146 15.88 14.38 8.25
C ALA A 146 15.42 13.24 9.18
N VAL A 147 14.99 13.57 10.41
CA VAL A 147 14.43 12.59 11.35
C VAL A 147 12.99 12.22 10.98
N GLU A 148 12.13 13.19 10.61
CA GLU A 148 10.74 12.92 10.19
C GLU A 148 10.70 12.00 8.95
N ALA A 149 11.60 12.18 7.97
CA ALA A 149 11.71 11.31 6.80
C ALA A 149 12.09 9.86 7.13
N LEU A 150 13.00 9.66 8.10
CA LEU A 150 13.34 8.33 8.60
C LEU A 150 12.15 7.72 9.37
N SER A 151 11.48 8.48 10.23
CA SER A 151 10.30 8.04 10.99
C SER A 151 9.09 7.65 10.13
N HIS A 152 8.85 8.37 9.04
CA HIS A 152 7.79 8.07 8.08
C HIS A 152 8.22 7.12 6.95
N ARG A 153 9.51 6.76 6.88
CA ARG A 153 10.09 5.93 5.80
C ARG A 153 9.80 6.52 4.41
N SER A 154 9.89 7.84 4.27
CA SER A 154 9.54 8.60 3.06
C SER A 154 10.42 9.85 2.96
N LEU A 155 10.88 10.20 1.76
CA LEU A 155 11.74 11.38 1.54
C LEU A 155 10.97 12.70 1.40
N LYS A 156 9.65 12.69 1.66
CA LYS A 156 8.79 13.87 1.60
C LYS A 156 9.29 14.99 2.52
N GLY A 157 9.46 16.18 1.98
CA GLY A 157 9.95 17.36 2.71
C GLY A 157 11.48 17.50 2.76
N ILE A 158 12.23 16.54 2.18
CA ILE A 158 13.67 16.64 1.95
C ILE A 158 13.90 16.89 0.45
N ALA A 159 14.96 17.64 0.13
CA ALA A 159 15.52 17.70 -1.21
C ALA A 159 16.71 16.71 -1.32
N PRO A 160 16.49 15.44 -1.71
CA PRO A 160 17.59 14.51 -1.96
C PRO A 160 18.35 14.96 -3.21
N MET A 161 19.67 14.84 -3.18
CA MET A 161 20.51 15.01 -4.38
C MET A 161 21.12 13.66 -4.76
N LEU A 162 21.31 13.45 -6.06
CA LEU A 162 21.83 12.20 -6.60
C LEU A 162 23.37 12.25 -6.66
N ASP A 163 23.97 11.12 -6.30
CA ASP A 163 25.41 10.82 -6.32
C ASP A 163 26.32 11.69 -5.41
N ALA A 164 27.40 11.08 -4.93
CA ALA A 164 28.47 11.80 -4.23
C ALA A 164 29.47 12.41 -5.21
N THR A 165 29.52 11.91 -6.44
CA THR A 165 30.39 12.40 -7.52
C THR A 165 29.90 13.75 -8.06
N ASP A 166 28.59 13.91 -8.22
CA ASP A 166 27.98 15.19 -8.62
C ASP A 166 28.01 16.23 -7.49
N ALA A 167 28.12 15.82 -6.22
CA ALA A 167 28.14 16.73 -5.08
C ALA A 167 29.27 17.78 -5.15
N ALA A 168 30.41 17.44 -5.74
CA ALA A 168 31.49 18.39 -5.99
C ALA A 168 31.09 19.48 -7.02
N GLN A 169 30.47 19.08 -8.14
CA GLN A 169 29.95 20.03 -9.14
C GLN A 169 28.74 20.81 -8.63
N LEU A 170 27.89 20.22 -7.80
CA LEU A 170 26.70 20.85 -7.23
C LEU A 170 27.07 21.90 -6.18
N ALA A 171 28.13 21.66 -5.38
CA ALA A 171 28.70 22.68 -4.50
C ALA A 171 29.19 23.92 -5.28
N GLU A 172 29.76 23.76 -6.48
CA GLU A 172 30.08 24.87 -7.38
C GLU A 172 28.82 25.51 -8.03
N GLN A 173 27.85 24.71 -8.46
CA GLN A 173 26.65 25.22 -9.15
C GLN A 173 25.74 26.03 -8.20
N HIS A 174 25.58 25.60 -6.94
CA HIS A 174 24.78 26.32 -5.94
C HIS A 174 25.40 27.66 -5.51
N ALA A 175 26.63 28.00 -5.92
CA ALA A 175 27.20 29.33 -5.76
C ALA A 175 26.61 30.37 -6.76
N LYS A 176 25.75 29.96 -7.71
CA LYS A 176 25.08 30.86 -8.67
C LYS A 176 23.59 31.03 -8.32
N PRO A 177 23.02 32.26 -8.29
CA PRO A 177 21.66 32.51 -7.78
C PRO A 177 20.49 31.88 -8.55
N HIS A 178 20.74 31.35 -9.75
CA HIS A 178 19.70 30.81 -10.64
C HIS A 178 20.15 29.50 -11.29
N ALA A 179 19.62 28.40 -10.76
CA ALA A 179 19.49 27.11 -11.42
C ALA A 179 17.99 26.72 -11.47
N GLU A 180 17.64 25.70 -12.24
CA GLU A 180 16.25 25.47 -12.65
C GLU A 180 15.33 24.96 -11.51
N LYS A 181 14.01 25.06 -11.73
CA LYS A 181 13.01 24.61 -10.74
C LYS A 181 13.18 23.10 -10.48
N PRO A 182 13.22 22.65 -9.22
CA PRO A 182 13.33 21.23 -8.92
C PRO A 182 12.15 20.44 -9.50
N VAL A 183 12.42 19.20 -9.90
CA VAL A 183 11.45 18.29 -10.52
C VAL A 183 10.29 18.04 -9.56
N LYS A 184 9.10 18.53 -9.94
CA LYS A 184 7.91 18.72 -9.08
C LYS A 184 7.19 17.44 -8.60
N THR A 185 7.81 16.27 -8.68
CA THR A 185 7.13 14.97 -8.61
C THR A 185 7.80 13.89 -7.76
N ALA A 186 8.93 14.18 -7.10
CA ALA A 186 9.61 13.20 -6.22
C ALA A 186 8.93 13.00 -4.84
N GLU A 187 7.90 13.79 -4.51
CA GLU A 187 7.50 14.10 -3.12
C GLU A 187 6.55 13.10 -2.43
N LEU A 188 6.06 12.08 -3.15
CA LEU A 188 4.98 11.20 -2.68
C LEU A 188 5.33 9.72 -2.91
N GLY A 189 6.17 9.15 -2.04
CA GLY A 189 6.58 7.74 -2.16
C GLY A 189 7.14 7.16 -0.87
N TYR A 190 7.09 5.83 -0.79
CA TYR A 190 7.83 5.07 0.21
C TYR A 190 9.31 5.03 -0.20
N TRP A 191 10.20 5.34 0.72
CA TRP A 191 11.64 5.19 0.51
C TRP A 191 11.99 3.71 0.65
N PHE A 192 12.03 2.97 -0.46
CA PHE A 192 12.41 1.55 -0.45
C PHE A 192 13.89 1.34 -0.11
N THR A 193 14.22 0.19 0.50
CA THR A 193 15.60 -0.33 0.57
C THR A 193 15.66 -1.76 0.01
N LYS A 194 16.88 -2.25 -0.25
CA LYS A 194 17.08 -3.68 -0.53
C LYS A 194 16.79 -4.50 0.73
N PRO A 195 16.45 -5.79 0.60
CA PRO A 195 16.37 -6.70 1.74
C PRO A 195 17.61 -6.61 2.62
N HIS A 196 17.42 -6.63 3.94
CA HIS A 196 18.50 -6.58 4.92
C HIS A 196 19.37 -5.29 4.84
N GLN A 197 18.76 -4.14 4.51
CA GLN A 197 19.43 -2.83 4.55
C GLN A 197 18.61 -1.77 5.31
N ALA A 198 19.25 -1.14 6.30
CA ALA A 198 18.72 0.03 6.98
C ALA A 198 18.78 1.27 6.07
N ARG A 199 17.77 2.15 6.16
CA ARG A 199 17.82 3.46 5.48
C ARG A 199 18.92 4.33 6.11
N VAL A 200 19.76 4.94 5.27
CA VAL A 200 20.85 5.85 5.69
C VAL A 200 20.70 7.19 4.97
N LEU A 201 20.84 8.29 5.71
CA LEU A 201 20.83 9.65 5.18
C LEU A 201 22.10 10.39 5.65
N SER A 202 22.76 11.10 4.74
CA SER A 202 23.77 12.11 5.09
C SER A 202 23.16 13.50 5.00
N LEU A 203 23.36 14.31 6.04
CA LEU A 203 22.93 15.70 6.11
C LEU A 203 24.18 16.59 6.12
N ASN A 204 24.39 17.30 5.02
CA ASN A 204 25.57 18.10 4.76
C ASN A 204 25.23 19.59 4.83
N LEU A 205 25.87 20.28 5.76
CA LEU A 205 25.62 21.67 6.13
C LEU A 205 26.87 22.49 5.88
N PHE A 206 26.74 23.62 5.18
CA PHE A 206 27.85 24.49 4.79
C PHE A 206 27.47 25.97 4.83
N GLY A 207 28.47 26.81 5.05
CA GLY A 207 28.32 28.28 5.12
C GLY A 207 28.12 28.96 3.77
N LYS A 208 27.84 30.27 3.80
CA LYS A 208 27.71 31.13 2.61
C LYS A 208 29.01 31.13 1.79
N ALA A 209 28.89 30.88 0.47
CA ALA A 209 29.99 30.95 -0.52
C ALA A 209 30.51 32.41 -0.67
N PRO A 210 31.71 32.68 -1.25
CA PRO A 210 32.34 31.91 -2.34
C PRO A 210 33.14 30.66 -1.96
N GLN A 211 33.59 30.54 -0.71
CA GLN A 211 34.29 29.36 -0.20
C GLN A 211 33.67 28.98 1.14
N ALA A 212 33.18 27.75 1.27
CA ALA A 212 32.64 27.23 2.52
C ALA A 212 33.79 26.95 3.51
N SER A 213 34.15 27.95 4.31
CA SER A 213 35.23 27.88 5.31
C SER A 213 35.01 26.81 6.37
N THR A 214 33.76 26.36 6.57
CA THR A 214 33.43 25.16 7.34
C THR A 214 32.38 24.31 6.63
N ALA A 215 32.53 23.00 6.75
CA ALA A 215 31.55 21.99 6.35
C ALA A 215 31.25 21.06 7.52
N GLN A 216 30.02 20.57 7.59
CA GLN A 216 29.51 19.68 8.64
C GLN A 216 28.71 18.55 8.00
N SER A 217 28.90 17.31 8.46
CA SER A 217 28.22 16.12 7.94
C SER A 217 27.69 15.26 9.09
N LEU A 218 26.37 15.05 9.12
CA LEU A 218 25.67 14.10 9.98
C LEU A 218 25.37 12.83 9.18
N ILE A 219 25.68 11.64 9.70
CA ILE A 219 25.16 10.38 9.16
C ILE A 219 24.06 9.86 10.09
N LEU A 220 22.84 9.73 9.57
CA LEU A 220 21.68 9.19 10.27
C LEU A 220 21.32 7.80 9.71
N THR A 221 21.06 6.84 10.60
CA THR A 221 20.47 5.53 10.26
C THR A 221 19.02 5.48 10.75
N GLN A 222 18.14 4.77 10.04
CA GLN A 222 16.80 4.33 10.48
C GLN A 222 16.74 3.87 11.94
N GLY A 223 15.83 4.47 12.73
CA GLY A 223 15.41 3.95 14.04
C GLY A 223 14.18 3.06 13.95
N THR A 224 13.85 2.35 15.04
CA THR A 224 12.72 1.40 15.12
C THR A 224 11.34 2.03 15.27
N ARG A 225 11.22 3.35 15.48
CA ARG A 225 9.91 4.04 15.52
C ARG A 225 9.33 4.14 14.12
N LEU A 226 8.02 3.97 14.06
CA LEU A 226 7.17 4.25 12.90
C LEU A 226 6.05 5.18 13.36
N ILE A 227 5.70 6.17 12.55
CA ILE A 227 4.61 7.11 12.84
C ILE A 227 3.50 6.92 11.78
N PRO A 228 2.42 6.19 12.08
CA PRO A 228 1.30 6.01 11.16
C PRO A 228 0.47 7.28 11.06
N GLN A 229 0.09 7.63 9.82
CA GLN A 229 -0.94 8.62 9.53
C GLN A 229 -2.31 8.06 9.92
N PRO A 230 -3.19 8.84 10.56
CA PRO A 230 -4.50 8.34 10.97
C PRO A 230 -5.38 8.11 9.74
N LEU A 231 -6.01 6.93 9.67
CA LEU A 231 -6.93 6.58 8.56
C LEU A 231 -8.11 7.55 8.46
N LEU A 232 -8.56 8.09 9.60
CA LEU A 232 -9.65 9.04 9.71
C LEU A 232 -9.14 10.38 10.23
N ASN A 233 -9.73 11.48 9.76
CA ASN A 233 -9.41 12.84 10.19
C ASN A 233 -10.62 13.76 9.96
N ALA A 234 -10.50 15.05 10.26
CA ALA A 234 -11.58 16.04 10.10
C ALA A 234 -12.19 16.07 8.68
N ASN A 235 -11.39 15.74 7.65
CA ASN A 235 -11.79 15.75 6.24
C ASN A 235 -12.10 14.33 5.69
N ARG A 236 -12.11 13.31 6.56
CA ARG A 236 -12.34 11.90 6.20
C ARG A 236 -12.92 11.18 7.42
N LEU A 237 -14.23 11.34 7.62
CA LEU A 237 -14.99 10.78 8.74
C LEU A 237 -15.56 9.41 8.37
N PHE A 238 -15.62 8.52 9.36
CA PHE A 238 -16.19 7.18 9.26
C PHE A 238 -16.80 6.81 10.60
N ILE A 239 -18.10 6.51 10.65
CA ILE A 239 -18.84 6.22 11.89
C ILE A 239 -19.61 4.90 11.73
N PRO A 240 -19.16 3.81 12.38
CA PRO A 240 -19.88 2.54 12.40
C PRO A 240 -20.96 2.55 13.51
N ILE A 241 -22.15 2.08 13.18
CA ILE A 241 -23.25 1.90 14.14
C ILE A 241 -23.84 0.50 13.97
N SER A 242 -23.89 -0.27 15.06
CA SER A 242 -24.53 -1.59 15.10
C SER A 242 -25.93 -1.52 15.74
N GLY A 243 -26.77 -2.53 15.54
CA GLY A 243 -28.05 -2.68 16.24
C GLY A 243 -28.72 -4.02 15.92
N ASN A 244 -29.66 -4.46 16.76
CA ASN A 244 -30.38 -5.72 16.53
C ASN A 244 -31.70 -5.53 15.77
N THR A 245 -32.17 -4.28 15.64
CA THR A 245 -33.38 -3.96 14.87
C THR A 245 -33.24 -2.62 14.15
N LEU A 246 -34.09 -2.36 13.16
CA LEU A 246 -34.14 -1.09 12.44
C LEU A 246 -34.45 0.09 13.37
N GLU A 247 -35.33 -0.10 14.36
CA GLU A 247 -35.65 0.91 15.38
C GLU A 247 -34.41 1.26 16.22
N SER A 248 -33.59 0.26 16.55
CA SER A 248 -32.35 0.46 17.32
C SER A 248 -31.30 1.26 16.53
N LEU A 249 -31.26 1.11 15.20
CA LEU A 249 -30.42 1.92 14.32
C LEU A 249 -30.97 3.35 14.17
N THR A 250 -32.27 3.51 13.92
CA THR A 250 -32.96 4.81 13.84
C THR A 250 -32.81 5.64 15.12
N ALA A 251 -32.85 5.00 16.29
CA ALA A 251 -32.59 5.64 17.58
C ALA A 251 -31.12 6.09 17.71
N LYS A 252 -30.15 5.23 17.37
CA LYS A 252 -28.71 5.57 17.41
C LYS A 252 -28.34 6.67 16.39
N LEU A 253 -28.93 6.66 15.20
CA LEU A 253 -28.78 7.73 14.20
C LEU A 253 -29.32 9.08 14.72
N SER A 254 -30.44 9.06 15.45
CA SER A 254 -30.97 10.29 16.06
C SER A 254 -30.03 10.84 17.14
N GLN A 255 -29.49 9.97 18.01
CA GLN A 255 -28.47 10.36 19.00
C GLN A 255 -27.20 10.95 18.35
N LEU A 256 -26.79 10.46 17.17
CA LEU A 256 -25.70 11.04 16.39
C LEU A 256 -26.07 12.42 15.85
N ILE A 257 -27.25 12.58 15.26
CA ILE A 257 -27.73 13.86 14.73
C ILE A 257 -27.80 14.93 15.84
N ASP A 258 -28.27 14.56 17.04
CA ASP A 258 -28.35 15.46 18.19
C ASP A 258 -26.96 15.84 18.73
N SER A 259 -26.02 14.88 18.78
CA SER A 259 -24.60 15.13 19.09
C SER A 259 -23.96 16.10 18.10
N LEU A 260 -24.24 15.98 16.80
CA LEU A 260 -23.73 16.87 15.76
C LEU A 260 -24.36 18.27 15.85
N ASN A 261 -25.67 18.37 16.08
CA ASN A 261 -26.37 19.65 16.30
C ASN A 261 -25.78 20.44 17.49
N LEU A 262 -25.51 19.75 18.62
CA LEU A 262 -24.85 20.36 19.77
C LEU A 262 -23.41 20.80 19.45
N SER A 263 -22.67 19.97 18.73
CA SER A 263 -21.26 20.23 18.39
C SER A 263 -21.09 21.41 17.42
N ALA A 264 -22.07 21.67 16.54
CA ALA A 264 -22.10 22.85 15.68
C ALA A 264 -22.10 24.18 16.47
N SER A 265 -22.45 24.16 17.76
CA SER A 265 -22.37 25.33 18.64
C SER A 265 -20.97 25.57 19.24
N PHE A 266 -20.03 24.63 19.09
CA PHE A 266 -18.70 24.65 19.71
C PHE A 266 -17.58 24.24 18.73
N PRO A 267 -17.30 25.05 17.69
CA PRO A 267 -16.48 24.67 16.52
C PRO A 267 -14.98 24.41 16.77
N ASN A 268 -14.48 24.50 18.01
CA ASN A 268 -13.05 24.38 18.36
C ASN A 268 -12.71 23.05 19.09
N THR A 269 -13.42 21.96 18.82
CA THR A 269 -13.07 20.63 19.38
C THR A 269 -12.83 19.62 18.27
N ASP A 270 -11.83 18.75 18.45
CA ASP A 270 -11.69 17.55 17.63
C ASP A 270 -12.84 16.59 17.97
N TRP A 271 -13.94 16.76 17.25
CA TRP A 271 -15.15 15.95 17.39
C TRP A 271 -14.86 14.47 17.14
N LEU A 272 -13.95 14.14 16.23
CA LEU A 272 -13.65 12.76 15.86
C LEU A 272 -12.91 12.03 16.98
N SER A 273 -11.88 12.64 17.58
CA SER A 273 -11.16 12.06 18.73
C SER A 273 -11.98 12.04 20.02
N SER A 274 -12.91 12.99 20.20
CA SER A 274 -13.75 13.08 21.40
C SER A 274 -15.04 12.25 21.31
N GLN A 275 -15.97 12.64 20.43
CA GLN A 275 -17.31 12.04 20.30
C GLN A 275 -17.37 10.95 19.22
N GLY A 276 -16.63 11.09 18.12
CA GLY A 276 -16.54 10.08 17.06
C GLY A 276 -15.97 8.75 17.56
N CYS A 277 -14.89 8.81 18.35
CA CYS A 277 -14.24 7.67 18.99
C CYS A 277 -15.20 6.83 19.85
N ASP A 278 -16.23 7.44 20.42
CA ASP A 278 -17.24 6.75 21.23
C ASP A 278 -18.14 5.80 20.41
N TRP A 279 -18.38 6.08 19.13
CA TRP A 279 -19.17 5.19 18.26
C TRP A 279 -18.45 3.87 17.99
N PHE A 280 -17.13 3.90 17.83
CA PHE A 280 -16.29 2.69 17.74
C PHE A 280 -16.36 1.84 19.03
N LYS A 281 -16.44 2.46 20.21
CA LYS A 281 -16.60 1.76 21.50
C LYS A 281 -18.01 1.19 21.69
N ARG A 282 -19.02 1.84 21.10
CA ARG A 282 -20.44 1.43 21.16
C ARG A 282 -20.76 0.28 20.20
N TYR A 283 -20.02 0.16 19.08
CA TYR A 283 -20.22 -0.89 18.08
C TYR A 283 -20.07 -2.30 18.69
N GLN A 284 -21.10 -3.14 18.52
CA GLN A 284 -21.08 -4.54 18.94
C GLN A 284 -20.96 -5.45 17.72
N ALA A 285 -19.92 -6.28 17.68
CA ALA A 285 -19.77 -7.27 16.62
C ALA A 285 -20.97 -8.23 16.54
N LYS A 286 -21.54 -8.60 17.70
CA LYS A 286 -22.66 -9.54 17.85
C LYS A 286 -24.05 -9.01 17.49
N ASP A 287 -24.22 -7.70 17.30
CA ASP A 287 -25.52 -7.14 16.92
C ASP A 287 -25.92 -7.61 15.50
N GLU A 288 -27.18 -7.96 15.25
CA GLU A 288 -27.62 -8.56 13.97
C GLU A 288 -27.43 -7.66 12.73
N LEU A 289 -27.52 -6.33 12.88
CA LEU A 289 -27.38 -5.35 11.81
C LEU A 289 -26.24 -4.36 12.09
N ALA A 290 -25.73 -3.75 11.03
CA ALA A 290 -24.81 -2.62 11.10
C ALA A 290 -24.96 -1.69 9.89
N LEU A 291 -24.59 -0.43 10.11
CA LEU A 291 -24.45 0.60 9.09
C LEU A 291 -23.12 1.33 9.29
N VAL A 292 -22.66 2.02 8.23
CA VAL A 292 -21.52 2.94 8.28
C VAL A 292 -21.88 4.23 7.59
N LEU A 293 -21.56 5.36 8.23
CA LEU A 293 -21.59 6.68 7.61
C LEU A 293 -20.17 7.13 7.23
N MET A 294 -20.00 7.69 6.04
CA MET A 294 -18.76 8.29 5.55
C MET A 294 -19.01 9.70 5.04
N ALA A 295 -18.13 10.65 5.39
CA ALA A 295 -18.28 12.07 5.05
C ALA A 295 -16.94 12.81 4.98
N GLY A 296 -16.86 13.88 4.18
CA GLY A 296 -15.73 14.80 4.12
C GLY A 296 -15.78 15.94 5.14
N SER A 297 -16.88 16.09 5.89
CA SER A 297 -17.04 17.13 6.92
C SER A 297 -18.12 16.74 7.95
N LEU A 298 -18.17 17.45 9.09
CA LEU A 298 -19.23 17.25 10.11
C LEU A 298 -20.63 17.64 9.57
N GLU A 299 -20.70 18.59 8.64
CA GLU A 299 -21.96 18.96 7.99
C GLU A 299 -22.44 17.83 7.07
N GLU A 300 -21.57 17.31 6.20
CA GLU A 300 -21.88 16.14 5.38
C GLU A 300 -22.26 14.93 6.23
N LEU A 301 -21.56 14.68 7.34
CA LEU A 301 -21.90 13.57 8.26
C LEU A 301 -23.32 13.72 8.82
N MET A 302 -23.75 14.94 9.13
CA MET A 302 -25.11 15.22 9.55
C MET A 302 -26.13 15.03 8.40
N GLN A 303 -25.77 15.37 7.15
CA GLN A 303 -26.62 15.14 5.97
C GLN A 303 -26.77 13.64 5.67
N GLU A 304 -25.67 12.89 5.65
CA GLU A 304 -25.61 11.43 5.47
C GLU A 304 -26.40 10.70 6.58
N ALA A 305 -26.24 11.10 7.85
CA ALA A 305 -27.01 10.54 8.97
C ALA A 305 -28.53 10.76 8.82
N LYS A 306 -28.95 11.97 8.42
CA LYS A 306 -30.36 12.30 8.18
C LYS A 306 -30.93 11.51 7.00
N ALA A 307 -30.19 11.40 5.91
CA ALA A 307 -30.58 10.64 4.72
C ALA A 307 -30.71 9.14 5.02
N MET A 308 -29.75 8.54 5.73
CA MET A 308 -29.80 7.14 6.11
C MET A 308 -30.92 6.85 7.11
N ARG A 309 -31.21 7.76 8.05
CA ARG A 309 -32.34 7.58 8.98
C ARG A 309 -33.68 7.58 8.25
N ALA A 310 -33.91 8.56 7.36
CA ALA A 310 -35.11 8.63 6.54
C ALA A 310 -35.27 7.41 5.59
N TYR A 311 -34.15 6.82 5.16
CA TYR A 311 -34.16 5.57 4.39
C TYR A 311 -34.65 4.39 5.26
N ILE A 312 -34.08 4.20 6.45
CA ILE A 312 -34.48 3.12 7.37
C ILE A 312 -35.95 3.28 7.79
N GLU A 313 -36.37 4.50 8.14
CA GLU A 313 -37.76 4.84 8.47
C GLU A 313 -38.74 4.48 7.32
N LYS A 314 -38.35 4.71 6.06
CA LYS A 314 -39.14 4.32 4.88
C LYS A 314 -39.16 2.80 4.66
N THR A 315 -38.05 2.12 4.90
CA THR A 315 -37.96 0.65 4.81
C THR A 315 -38.86 -0.02 5.86
N GLN A 316 -38.90 0.48 7.09
CA GLN A 316 -39.81 0.02 8.16
C GLN A 316 -41.30 0.20 7.79
N GLN A 317 -41.64 1.21 6.98
CA GLN A 317 -43.01 1.48 6.54
C GLN A 317 -43.44 0.67 5.30
N THR A 318 -42.50 -0.02 4.65
CA THR A 318 -42.79 -0.84 3.47
C THR A 318 -43.22 -2.24 3.92
N PRO A 319 -44.46 -2.69 3.63
CA PRO A 319 -44.93 -4.00 4.09
C PRO A 319 -44.10 -5.13 3.48
N ALA A 320 -43.77 -6.13 4.30
CA ALA A 320 -43.03 -7.31 3.86
C ALA A 320 -43.77 -8.02 2.70
N PRO A 321 -43.07 -8.50 1.66
CA PRO A 321 -43.70 -9.09 0.49
C PRO A 321 -44.46 -10.38 0.84
N THR A 322 -45.76 -10.38 0.59
CA THR A 322 -46.64 -11.53 0.86
C THR A 322 -46.22 -12.73 0.00
N PRO A 323 -45.99 -13.92 0.58
CA PRO A 323 -45.45 -15.07 -0.16
C PRO A 323 -46.53 -15.81 -0.98
N ALA A 324 -47.05 -15.20 -2.06
CA ALA A 324 -47.92 -15.87 -3.03
C ALA A 324 -48.05 -15.20 -4.42
N GLN A 325 -47.86 -16.00 -5.47
CA GLN A 325 -48.71 -16.06 -6.69
C GLN A 325 -48.79 -14.86 -7.67
N THR A 326 -47.83 -13.93 -7.71
CA THR A 326 -47.70 -13.00 -8.87
C THR A 326 -46.27 -13.01 -9.42
N PRO A 327 -46.05 -13.12 -10.74
CA PRO A 327 -44.72 -12.94 -11.33
C PRO A 327 -44.23 -11.51 -11.10
N MET A 328 -43.16 -11.34 -10.32
CA MET A 328 -42.55 -10.04 -10.06
C MET A 328 -41.79 -9.55 -11.30
N THR A 329 -42.45 -8.71 -12.11
CA THR A 329 -41.86 -8.05 -13.28
C THR A 329 -41.00 -6.83 -12.92
N THR A 330 -41.09 -6.33 -11.69
CA THR A 330 -40.07 -5.50 -11.05
C THR A 330 -39.13 -6.40 -10.24
N PRO A 331 -37.80 -6.26 -10.37
CA PRO A 331 -36.87 -7.03 -9.54
C PRO A 331 -37.09 -6.69 -8.06
N SER A 332 -36.86 -7.68 -7.18
CA SER A 332 -36.58 -7.42 -5.78
C SER A 332 -35.32 -6.57 -5.70
N ALA A 333 -35.50 -5.26 -5.60
CA ALA A 333 -34.41 -4.31 -5.49
C ALA A 333 -33.76 -4.48 -4.12
N ASN A 334 -32.47 -4.84 -4.09
CA ASN A 334 -31.69 -4.85 -2.84
C ASN A 334 -31.85 -3.48 -2.16
N LEU A 335 -32.47 -3.47 -0.98
CA LEU A 335 -32.71 -2.28 -0.17
C LEU A 335 -31.44 -1.88 0.59
N ASP A 336 -30.40 -1.64 -0.21
CA ASP A 336 -29.15 -1.06 0.21
C ASP A 336 -29.23 0.46 0.13
N PHE A 337 -28.81 1.14 1.18
CA PHE A 337 -28.44 2.54 1.12
C PHE A 337 -26.96 2.63 0.72
N LYS A 338 -26.62 3.43 -0.30
CA LYS A 338 -25.24 3.61 -0.76
C LYS A 338 -25.04 5.02 -1.33
N THR A 339 -24.16 5.82 -0.73
CA THR A 339 -23.87 7.20 -1.21
C THR A 339 -22.54 7.31 -1.95
N PRO A 340 -22.35 8.35 -2.80
CA PRO A 340 -21.06 8.63 -3.43
C PRO A 340 -19.92 8.82 -2.41
N SER A 341 -20.24 9.39 -1.24
CA SER A 341 -19.37 9.60 -0.08
C SER A 341 -18.82 8.28 0.46
N GLY A 342 -19.65 7.23 0.50
CA GLY A 342 -19.29 5.88 0.90
C GLY A 342 -20.13 5.29 2.03
N SER A 343 -21.08 6.05 2.57
CA SER A 343 -22.02 5.52 3.58
C SER A 343 -22.79 4.35 3.00
N TYR A 344 -22.97 3.32 3.82
CA TYR A 344 -23.60 2.08 3.40
C TYR A 344 -24.42 1.45 4.54
N PHE A 345 -25.53 0.82 4.16
CA PHE A 345 -26.39 0.01 5.04
C PHE A 345 -27.14 -1.00 4.16
N THR A 346 -27.39 -2.20 4.68
CA THR A 346 -28.32 -3.16 4.09
C THR A 346 -29.20 -3.76 5.18
N ALA A 347 -30.47 -4.02 4.86
CA ALA A 347 -31.38 -4.73 5.76
C ALA A 347 -31.20 -6.26 5.73
N SER A 348 -30.39 -6.79 4.80
CA SER A 348 -30.16 -8.22 4.58
C SER A 348 -28.65 -8.54 4.55
N PRO A 349 -27.95 -8.48 5.70
CA PRO A 349 -26.52 -8.80 5.77
C PRO A 349 -26.25 -10.25 5.37
N LEU A 350 -25.15 -10.50 4.63
CA LEU A 350 -24.85 -11.82 4.07
C LEU A 350 -23.87 -12.64 4.94
N GLY A 351 -23.30 -12.04 5.99
CA GLY A 351 -22.31 -12.67 6.86
C GLY A 351 -21.00 -12.98 6.15
N ASP A 352 -20.22 -13.89 6.73
CA ASP A 352 -18.93 -14.36 6.21
C ASP A 352 -18.98 -15.74 5.53
N THR A 353 -20.07 -16.49 5.69
CA THR A 353 -20.31 -17.85 5.14
C THR A 353 -20.13 -17.99 3.62
N GLY A 354 -20.14 -16.86 2.89
CA GLY A 354 -19.85 -16.80 1.45
C GLY A 354 -18.75 -15.81 1.07
N LEU A 355 -17.91 -15.37 2.02
CA LEU A 355 -16.86 -14.38 1.78
C LEU A 355 -15.74 -14.96 0.92
N THR A 356 -15.51 -14.31 -0.22
CA THR A 356 -14.64 -14.80 -1.29
C THR A 356 -13.61 -13.73 -1.66
N PHE A 357 -12.33 -14.03 -1.52
CA PHE A 357 -11.28 -13.16 -2.05
C PHE A 357 -11.06 -13.45 -3.54
N VAL A 358 -11.05 -12.38 -4.34
CA VAL A 358 -10.93 -12.40 -5.79
C VAL A 358 -9.64 -11.72 -6.19
N TYR A 359 -8.80 -12.42 -6.91
CA TYR A 359 -7.48 -11.96 -7.31
C TYR A 359 -7.50 -11.49 -8.77
N PRO A 360 -7.19 -10.21 -9.06
CA PRO A 360 -7.19 -9.69 -10.42
C PRO A 360 -6.03 -10.25 -11.25
N GLY A 361 -6.20 -10.28 -12.57
CA GLY A 361 -5.11 -10.58 -13.50
C GLY A 361 -4.14 -9.39 -13.67
N VAL A 362 -3.09 -9.58 -14.47
CA VAL A 362 -2.02 -8.57 -14.78
C VAL A 362 -2.52 -7.25 -15.41
N GLY A 363 -3.83 -7.12 -15.62
CA GLY A 363 -4.45 -6.03 -16.36
C GLY A 363 -4.66 -4.74 -15.57
N THR A 364 -4.61 -4.79 -14.23
CA THR A 364 -5.08 -3.71 -13.35
C THR A 364 -3.99 -2.81 -12.75
N VAL A 365 -2.71 -3.10 -13.01
CA VAL A 365 -1.56 -2.28 -12.59
C VAL A 365 -1.65 -0.87 -13.21
N TYR A 366 -1.28 0.17 -12.46
CA TYR A 366 -1.22 1.55 -12.96
C TYR A 366 -0.13 2.39 -12.25
N PRO A 367 0.37 3.48 -12.88
CA PRO A 367 1.43 4.31 -12.30
C PRO A 367 1.06 4.90 -10.93
N ASN A 368 2.05 4.97 -10.04
CA ASN A 368 1.95 5.43 -8.65
C ASN A 368 0.89 4.70 -7.78
N MET A 369 0.43 3.49 -8.14
CA MET A 369 -0.56 2.76 -7.33
C MET A 369 -0.07 2.51 -5.89
N PHE A 370 -0.88 2.90 -4.90
CA PHE A 370 -0.58 2.75 -3.47
C PHE A 370 0.61 3.57 -2.94
N SER A 371 1.08 4.62 -3.64
CA SER A 371 2.24 5.44 -3.25
C SER A 371 2.24 5.83 -1.77
N ASP A 372 1.07 6.25 -1.26
CA ASP A 372 0.89 6.83 0.06
C ASP A 372 0.47 5.80 1.13
N LEU A 373 0.17 4.56 0.73
CA LEU A 373 -0.40 3.52 1.61
C LEU A 373 0.55 3.14 2.77
N HIS A 374 1.86 3.26 2.52
CA HIS A 374 2.91 3.11 3.54
C HIS A 374 2.73 4.05 4.73
N GLY A 375 2.23 5.27 4.50
CA GLY A 375 2.05 6.28 5.54
C GLY A 375 1.01 5.87 6.56
N TYR A 376 -0.03 5.15 6.14
CA TYR A 376 -1.11 4.68 7.01
C TYR A 376 -0.81 3.32 7.65
N PHE A 377 -0.08 2.45 6.96
CA PHE A 377 0.25 1.09 7.42
C PHE A 377 1.76 0.82 7.46
N PRO A 378 2.59 1.65 8.13
CA PRO A 378 4.04 1.52 8.08
C PRO A 378 4.54 0.22 8.72
N GLU A 379 3.83 -0.29 9.74
CA GLU A 379 4.16 -1.56 10.41
C GLU A 379 3.97 -2.76 9.46
N LEU A 380 2.94 -2.73 8.61
CA LEU A 380 2.75 -3.74 7.56
C LEU A 380 3.88 -3.67 6.54
N TYR A 381 4.26 -2.47 6.07
CA TYR A 381 5.40 -2.34 5.14
C TYR A 381 6.69 -2.87 5.79
N ARG A 382 6.95 -2.56 7.07
CA ARG A 382 8.07 -3.08 7.87
C ARG A 382 8.02 -4.61 8.07
N GLU A 383 6.85 -5.25 8.03
CA GLU A 383 6.76 -6.72 7.95
C GLU A 383 7.18 -7.21 6.56
N LEU A 384 6.63 -6.62 5.50
CA LEU A 384 6.87 -7.07 4.12
C LEU A 384 8.33 -6.89 3.67
N GLU A 385 9.01 -5.83 4.12
CA GLU A 385 10.47 -5.65 3.93
C GLU A 385 11.33 -6.74 4.62
N ARG A 386 10.78 -7.45 5.62
CA ARG A 386 11.43 -8.57 6.30
C ARG A 386 11.00 -9.94 5.74
N GLU A 387 9.88 -10.02 5.01
CA GLU A 387 9.42 -11.23 4.32
C GLU A 387 10.13 -11.45 2.96
N GLY A 388 10.56 -10.37 2.30
CA GLY A 388 11.36 -10.46 1.09
C GLY A 388 11.53 -9.13 0.35
N ASP A 389 11.87 -9.22 -0.93
CA ASP A 389 12.12 -8.06 -1.78
C ASP A 389 10.81 -7.33 -2.15
N LEU A 390 10.40 -6.39 -1.30
CA LEU A 390 9.24 -5.53 -1.49
C LEU A 390 9.35 -4.58 -2.70
N PRO A 391 10.47 -3.85 -2.96
CA PRO A 391 10.56 -3.01 -4.16
C PRO A 391 10.48 -3.83 -5.46
N ALA A 392 11.15 -4.99 -5.54
CA ALA A 392 11.03 -5.85 -6.72
C ALA A 392 9.65 -6.50 -6.81
N MET A 393 9.00 -6.88 -5.71
CA MET A 393 7.62 -7.39 -5.70
C MET A 393 6.61 -6.37 -6.23
N LEU A 394 6.77 -5.09 -5.90
CA LEU A 394 5.90 -4.02 -6.42
C LEU A 394 6.33 -3.49 -7.79
N GLN A 395 7.52 -3.88 -8.30
CA GLN A 395 8.20 -3.27 -9.46
C GLN A 395 8.36 -1.75 -9.28
N ALA A 396 8.87 -1.34 -8.11
CA ALA A 396 8.88 0.04 -7.66
C ALA A 396 9.48 1.02 -8.68
N GLU A 397 10.65 0.72 -9.24
CA GLU A 397 11.35 1.52 -10.25
C GLU A 397 10.52 1.82 -11.52
N ALA A 398 9.55 0.96 -11.86
CA ALA A 398 8.70 1.11 -13.04
C ALA A 398 7.34 1.78 -12.74
N ILE A 399 6.98 1.95 -11.47
CA ILE A 399 5.64 2.39 -11.06
C ILE A 399 5.66 3.68 -10.26
N TYR A 400 6.62 3.87 -9.36
CA TYR A 400 6.70 5.07 -8.53
C TYR A 400 7.72 6.06 -9.12
N GLN A 401 7.25 7.24 -9.49
CA GLN A 401 8.13 8.40 -9.81
C GLN A 401 9.09 8.73 -8.67
N SER A 402 8.71 8.33 -7.46
CA SER A 402 9.36 8.51 -6.17
C SER A 402 9.91 7.20 -5.58
N ALA A 403 10.16 6.15 -6.40
CA ALA A 403 10.80 4.89 -5.97
C ALA A 403 12.17 5.09 -5.28
N ALA A 404 12.75 6.27 -5.51
CA ALA A 404 14.04 6.77 -5.08
C ALA A 404 15.23 6.17 -5.85
N TYR A 405 16.18 7.03 -6.22
CA TYR A 405 17.45 6.66 -6.87
C TYR A 405 17.35 6.01 -8.25
N ALA A 406 16.36 6.44 -9.06
CA ALA A 406 16.42 6.25 -10.51
C ALA A 406 17.71 6.93 -11.05
N LYS A 407 18.69 6.12 -11.47
CA LYS A 407 20.02 6.57 -11.93
C LYS A 407 20.03 7.29 -13.29
N SER A 408 18.85 7.47 -13.87
CA SER A 408 18.58 8.37 -14.97
C SER A 408 17.21 9.00 -14.72
N ALA A 409 16.91 10.10 -15.42
CA ALA A 409 15.53 10.56 -15.55
C ALA A 409 14.74 9.54 -16.39
N VAL A 410 14.35 8.44 -15.76
CA VAL A 410 13.39 7.48 -16.33
C VAL A 410 12.06 8.20 -16.35
N ASP A 411 11.63 8.66 -17.54
CA ASP A 411 10.22 8.93 -17.78
C ASP A 411 9.45 7.71 -17.30
N VAL A 412 8.62 7.87 -16.26
CA VAL A 412 7.87 6.74 -15.71
C VAL A 412 6.93 6.25 -16.79
N LYS A 413 7.35 5.11 -17.34
CA LYS A 413 6.62 4.31 -18.30
C LYS A 413 5.15 4.26 -17.93
N ASP A 414 4.30 4.48 -18.91
CA ASP A 414 2.90 4.16 -18.71
C ASP A 414 2.82 2.66 -18.42
N ALA A 415 1.80 2.19 -17.69
CA ALA A 415 1.64 0.75 -17.43
C ALA A 415 1.36 -0.07 -18.72
N ALA A 416 1.32 0.59 -19.89
CA ALA A 416 1.37 0.01 -21.22
C ALA A 416 2.78 -0.38 -21.69
N ASP A 417 3.85 0.30 -21.23
CA ASP A 417 5.24 0.08 -21.66
C ASP A 417 6.03 -0.87 -20.75
N MET A 418 5.40 -1.35 -19.68
CA MET A 418 5.88 -2.44 -18.82
C MET A 418 5.76 -3.78 -19.54
N SER A 419 6.77 -4.66 -19.39
CA SER A 419 6.68 -6.01 -19.96
C SER A 419 5.60 -6.86 -19.26
N LEU A 420 5.21 -7.97 -19.89
CA LEU A 420 4.28 -8.93 -19.28
C LEU A 420 4.83 -9.50 -17.95
N SER A 421 6.14 -9.72 -17.86
CA SER A 421 6.81 -10.17 -16.63
C SER A 421 6.73 -9.11 -15.51
N GLN A 422 6.98 -7.84 -15.81
CA GLN A 422 6.84 -6.75 -14.84
C GLN A 422 5.38 -6.59 -14.38
N LEU A 423 4.42 -6.59 -15.30
CA LEU A 423 2.99 -6.51 -14.99
C LEU A 423 2.49 -7.69 -14.15
N ALA A 424 2.99 -8.90 -14.42
CA ALA A 424 2.68 -10.10 -13.64
C ALA A 424 3.18 -9.98 -12.19
N ILE A 425 4.44 -9.59 -11.99
CA ILE A 425 5.04 -9.44 -10.66
C ILE A 425 4.31 -8.38 -9.85
N SER A 426 4.10 -7.19 -10.44
CA SER A 426 3.46 -6.09 -9.73
C SER A 426 1.98 -6.36 -9.42
N GLY A 427 1.25 -7.07 -10.29
CA GLY A 427 -0.12 -7.52 -10.01
C GLY A 427 -0.19 -8.53 -8.85
N VAL A 428 0.79 -9.43 -8.75
CA VAL A 428 0.96 -10.32 -7.58
C VAL A 428 1.32 -9.51 -6.34
N GLY A 429 2.24 -8.54 -6.43
CA GLY A 429 2.63 -7.68 -5.30
C GLY A 429 1.50 -6.82 -4.74
N ALA A 430 0.70 -6.22 -5.62
CA ALA A 430 -0.53 -5.51 -5.25
C ALA A 430 -1.51 -6.40 -4.46
N SER A 431 -1.69 -7.63 -4.94
CA SER A 431 -2.55 -8.64 -4.33
C SER A 431 -2.03 -9.12 -2.97
N TYR A 432 -0.71 -9.32 -2.86
CA TYR A 432 -0.01 -9.73 -1.65
C TYR A 432 -0.18 -8.67 -0.55
N LEU A 433 0.13 -7.41 -0.88
CA LEU A 433 0.00 -6.24 0.00
C LEU A 433 -1.44 -6.09 0.53
N PHE A 434 -2.45 -6.17 -0.33
CA PHE A 434 -3.84 -6.05 0.11
C PHE A 434 -4.35 -7.27 0.87
N SER A 435 -3.92 -8.49 0.53
CA SER A 435 -4.29 -9.68 1.31
C SER A 435 -3.72 -9.60 2.72
N ARG A 436 -2.45 -9.18 2.86
CA ARG A 436 -1.79 -8.95 4.15
C ARG A 436 -2.50 -7.85 4.96
N LEU A 437 -2.90 -6.76 4.30
CA LEU A 437 -3.69 -5.70 4.92
C LEU A 437 -5.03 -6.21 5.48
N LEU A 438 -5.82 -6.91 4.66
CA LEU A 438 -7.11 -7.46 5.09
C LEU A 438 -6.94 -8.51 6.20
N THR A 439 -6.06 -9.49 6.03
CA THR A 439 -5.91 -10.65 6.93
C THR A 439 -5.16 -10.34 8.24
N ARG A 440 -4.16 -9.44 8.24
CA ARG A 440 -3.35 -9.14 9.44
C ARG A 440 -3.80 -7.89 10.17
N VAL A 441 -4.09 -6.80 9.44
CA VAL A 441 -4.43 -5.50 10.05
C VAL A 441 -5.92 -5.42 10.38
N PHE A 442 -6.79 -5.89 9.47
CA PHE A 442 -8.24 -5.90 9.66
C PHE A 442 -8.81 -7.25 10.11
N ASN A 443 -8.01 -8.32 10.16
CA ASN A 443 -8.42 -9.68 10.52
C ASN A 443 -9.65 -10.22 9.72
N ILE A 444 -9.77 -9.83 8.45
CA ILE A 444 -10.78 -10.34 7.52
C ILE A 444 -10.22 -11.62 6.89
N GLN A 445 -10.88 -12.75 7.13
CA GLN A 445 -10.47 -14.06 6.60
C GLN A 445 -11.50 -14.56 5.58
N PRO A 446 -11.09 -14.94 4.35
CA PRO A 446 -12.01 -15.51 3.36
C PRO A 446 -12.41 -16.95 3.71
N GLN A 447 -13.56 -17.40 3.20
CA GLN A 447 -13.94 -18.82 3.18
C GLN A 447 -13.71 -19.46 1.81
N LEU A 448 -13.68 -18.67 0.73
CA LEU A 448 -13.27 -19.10 -0.61
C LEU A 448 -12.25 -18.13 -1.21
N ALA A 449 -11.46 -18.59 -2.16
CA ALA A 449 -10.60 -17.74 -2.97
C ALA A 449 -10.63 -18.17 -4.44
N LEU A 450 -10.54 -17.21 -5.37
CA LEU A 450 -10.43 -17.47 -6.80
C LEU A 450 -9.58 -16.40 -7.52
N GLY A 451 -9.02 -16.76 -8.66
CA GLY A 451 -8.21 -15.85 -9.49
C GLY A 451 -8.79 -15.64 -10.89
N TYR A 452 -8.77 -14.39 -11.36
CA TYR A 452 -8.94 -14.07 -12.77
C TYR A 452 -7.60 -14.23 -13.49
N SER A 453 -7.47 -15.19 -14.41
CA SER A 453 -6.23 -15.42 -15.18
C SER A 453 -5.02 -15.60 -14.22
N MET A 454 -3.93 -14.88 -14.43
CA MET A 454 -2.75 -14.79 -13.54
C MET A 454 -3.05 -14.46 -12.08
N GLY A 455 -4.25 -13.95 -11.76
CA GLY A 455 -4.73 -13.83 -10.39
C GLY A 455 -4.74 -15.17 -9.63
N GLU A 456 -4.79 -16.31 -10.32
CA GLU A 456 -4.68 -17.63 -9.67
C GLU A 456 -3.30 -17.80 -9.01
N ALA A 457 -2.21 -17.37 -9.65
CA ALA A 457 -0.89 -17.37 -9.02
C ALA A 457 -0.78 -16.32 -7.89
N ALA A 458 -1.45 -15.17 -8.02
CA ALA A 458 -1.50 -14.15 -6.98
C ALA A 458 -2.21 -14.65 -5.72
N MET A 459 -3.30 -15.40 -5.88
CA MET A 459 -4.06 -16.05 -4.80
C MET A 459 -3.18 -16.97 -3.95
N TRP A 460 -2.45 -17.91 -4.58
CA TRP A 460 -1.58 -18.87 -3.88
C TRP A 460 -0.39 -18.19 -3.17
N ALA A 461 0.18 -17.13 -3.78
CA ALA A 461 1.21 -16.33 -3.15
C ALA A 461 0.69 -15.55 -1.92
N SER A 462 -0.55 -15.04 -1.98
CA SER A 462 -1.08 -14.09 -0.99
C SER A 462 -1.74 -14.72 0.23
N LEU A 463 -2.19 -15.98 0.12
CA LEU A 463 -2.90 -16.71 1.18
C LEU A 463 -2.03 -17.73 1.92
N ASP A 464 -0.73 -17.42 2.05
CA ASP A 464 0.26 -18.18 2.84
C ASP A 464 0.48 -19.66 2.45
N ILE A 465 0.03 -20.10 1.27
CA ILE A 465 0.18 -21.49 0.83
C ILE A 465 1.61 -21.81 0.41
N TRP A 466 2.25 -20.97 -0.42
CA TRP A 466 3.64 -21.17 -0.83
C TRP A 466 4.64 -20.74 0.24
N GLN A 467 5.74 -21.49 0.37
CA GLN A 467 6.80 -21.23 1.34
C GLN A 467 7.64 -20.00 0.99
N THR A 468 7.96 -19.83 -0.30
CA THR A 468 8.91 -18.81 -0.80
C THR A 468 8.33 -18.00 -1.97
N PRO A 469 7.16 -17.34 -1.84
CA PRO A 469 6.50 -16.65 -2.95
C PRO A 469 7.36 -15.56 -3.60
N HIS A 470 8.26 -14.90 -2.86
CA HIS A 470 9.21 -13.91 -3.40
C HIS A 470 10.21 -14.52 -4.41
N ALA A 471 10.45 -15.83 -4.41
CA ALA A 471 11.31 -16.48 -5.41
C ALA A 471 10.75 -16.36 -6.84
N LEU A 472 9.42 -16.23 -6.98
CA LEU A 472 8.76 -16.01 -8.27
C LEU A 472 9.11 -14.66 -8.90
N ILE A 473 9.64 -13.68 -8.15
CA ILE A 473 10.01 -12.37 -8.69
C ILE A 473 11.13 -12.53 -9.72
N ASN A 474 12.31 -12.97 -9.28
CA ASN A 474 13.47 -13.17 -10.15
C ASN A 474 13.21 -14.27 -11.20
N ALA A 475 12.44 -15.32 -10.85
CA ALA A 475 12.05 -16.36 -11.80
C ALA A 475 11.18 -15.79 -12.94
N THR A 476 10.19 -14.93 -12.64
CA THR A 476 9.31 -14.33 -13.64
C THR A 476 10.05 -13.30 -14.51
N GLN A 477 10.93 -12.49 -13.93
CA GLN A 477 11.75 -11.52 -14.68
C GLN A 477 12.60 -12.21 -15.75
N ASN A 478 13.23 -13.35 -15.43
CA ASN A 478 14.16 -14.04 -16.32
C ASN A 478 13.53 -15.19 -17.13
N SER A 479 12.24 -15.45 -17.00
CA SER A 479 11.58 -16.60 -17.64
C SER A 479 11.36 -16.39 -19.14
N ALA A 480 11.77 -17.37 -19.97
CA ALA A 480 11.44 -17.41 -21.39
C ALA A 480 9.92 -17.45 -21.63
N ILE A 481 9.14 -18.07 -20.73
CA ILE A 481 7.67 -18.15 -20.81
C ILE A 481 7.08 -16.74 -20.93
N PHE A 482 7.42 -15.87 -19.98
CA PHE A 482 6.82 -14.53 -19.85
C PHE A 482 7.42 -13.48 -20.78
N ASN A 483 8.63 -13.70 -21.31
CA ASN A 483 9.37 -12.69 -22.11
C ASN A 483 9.55 -13.05 -23.60
N GLN A 484 9.37 -14.33 -23.99
CA GLN A 484 9.68 -14.79 -25.36
C GLN A 484 8.60 -15.71 -25.95
N GLU A 485 8.07 -16.64 -25.16
CA GLU A 485 7.21 -17.71 -25.67
C GLU A 485 5.77 -17.24 -25.85
N ILE A 486 5.19 -16.61 -24.83
CA ILE A 486 3.81 -16.08 -24.85
C ILE A 486 3.75 -14.55 -24.85
N SER A 487 4.88 -13.84 -24.98
CA SER A 487 4.95 -12.39 -25.21
C SER A 487 6.16 -12.04 -26.10
N GLY A 488 6.36 -10.75 -26.41
CA GLY A 488 7.53 -10.28 -27.16
C GLY A 488 7.61 -10.91 -28.56
N PRO A 489 8.66 -11.71 -28.90
CA PRO A 489 8.75 -12.42 -30.18
C PRO A 489 7.67 -13.49 -30.41
N LEU A 490 6.92 -13.90 -29.38
CA LEU A 490 5.81 -14.87 -29.44
C LEU A 490 6.21 -16.22 -30.07
N LEU A 491 7.31 -16.81 -29.57
CA LEU A 491 7.89 -18.05 -30.12
C LEU A 491 6.89 -19.22 -30.15
N ALA A 492 5.97 -19.32 -29.18
CA ALA A 492 4.92 -20.35 -29.19
C ALA A 492 3.94 -20.16 -30.36
N VAL A 493 3.57 -18.91 -30.68
CA VAL A 493 2.71 -18.57 -31.83
C VAL A 493 3.44 -18.82 -33.14
N ARG A 494 4.74 -18.47 -33.23
CA ARG A 494 5.56 -18.74 -34.42
C ARG A 494 5.65 -20.23 -34.73
N ARG A 495 5.84 -21.07 -33.70
CA ARG A 495 5.86 -22.53 -33.81
C ARG A 495 4.50 -23.10 -34.24
N ASP A 496 3.40 -22.65 -33.61
CA ASP A 496 2.03 -23.08 -33.96
C ASP A 496 1.64 -22.72 -35.41
N TRP A 497 1.97 -21.49 -35.84
CA TRP A 497 1.64 -20.99 -37.19
C TRP A 497 2.71 -21.29 -38.25
N GLN A 498 3.74 -22.07 -37.91
CA GLN A 498 4.86 -22.46 -38.80
C GLN A 498 5.54 -21.26 -39.48
N LEU A 499 5.75 -20.18 -38.73
CA LEU A 499 6.42 -18.97 -39.19
C LEU A 499 7.95 -19.08 -39.06
N SER A 500 8.68 -18.47 -40.00
CA SER A 500 10.11 -18.20 -39.83
C SER A 500 10.35 -17.12 -38.75
N GLU A 501 11.60 -17.00 -38.31
CA GLU A 501 12.02 -16.00 -37.31
C GLU A 501 11.78 -14.56 -37.81
N ASP A 502 12.14 -14.28 -39.06
CA ASP A 502 11.96 -12.96 -39.70
C ASP A 502 10.51 -12.62 -40.08
N ALA A 503 9.58 -13.58 -39.98
CA ALA A 503 8.21 -13.37 -40.42
C ALA A 503 7.52 -12.26 -39.60
N ALA A 504 6.85 -11.33 -40.28
CA ALA A 504 6.08 -10.27 -39.65
C ALA A 504 4.89 -10.84 -38.88
N LEU A 505 4.86 -10.62 -37.57
CA LEU A 505 3.80 -11.07 -36.66
C LEU A 505 3.27 -9.86 -35.88
N VAL A 506 2.07 -9.40 -36.22
CA VAL A 506 1.35 -8.36 -35.48
C VAL A 506 0.21 -9.02 -34.72
N TRP A 507 0.37 -9.10 -33.40
CA TRP A 507 -0.59 -9.70 -32.47
C TRP A 507 -1.25 -8.62 -31.61
N ASN A 508 -2.58 -8.62 -31.52
CA ASN A 508 -3.31 -7.73 -30.63
C ASN A 508 -4.55 -8.44 -30.03
N SER A 509 -5.01 -7.93 -28.90
CA SER A 509 -6.14 -8.45 -28.13
C SER A 509 -7.26 -7.39 -28.07
N PHE A 510 -8.51 -7.82 -28.24
CA PHE A 510 -9.68 -6.96 -28.40
C PHE A 510 -10.81 -7.38 -27.45
N LEU A 511 -11.23 -6.47 -26.58
CA LEU A 511 -12.46 -6.60 -25.80
C LEU A 511 -13.66 -6.30 -26.71
N VAL A 512 -14.61 -7.25 -26.80
CA VAL A 512 -15.81 -7.15 -27.66
C VAL A 512 -17.08 -7.50 -26.89
N ARG A 513 -18.18 -6.78 -27.17
CA ARG A 513 -19.51 -7.10 -26.63
C ARG A 513 -20.25 -8.08 -27.55
N ALA A 514 -19.90 -9.35 -27.42
CA ALA A 514 -20.52 -10.48 -28.12
C ALA A 514 -20.49 -11.72 -27.23
N SER A 515 -21.42 -12.64 -27.47
CA SER A 515 -21.45 -13.96 -26.84
C SER A 515 -20.47 -14.93 -27.52
N ARG A 516 -20.07 -15.96 -26.76
CA ARG A 516 -19.33 -17.12 -27.29
C ARG A 516 -20.05 -17.80 -28.46
N ALA A 517 -21.37 -17.85 -28.45
CA ALA A 517 -22.16 -18.43 -29.53
C ALA A 517 -22.01 -17.63 -30.84
N GLU A 518 -22.15 -16.30 -30.79
CA GLU A 518 -21.93 -15.42 -31.96
C GLU A 518 -20.51 -15.58 -32.51
N ILE A 519 -19.49 -15.58 -31.65
CA ILE A 519 -18.09 -15.69 -32.05
C ILE A 519 -17.80 -17.07 -32.70
N ASN A 520 -18.24 -18.16 -32.06
CA ASN A 520 -17.90 -19.51 -32.50
C ASN A 520 -18.54 -19.90 -33.84
N THR A 521 -19.65 -19.26 -34.27
CA THR A 521 -20.23 -19.53 -35.60
C THR A 521 -19.35 -19.03 -36.76
N LEU A 522 -18.39 -18.14 -36.49
CA LEU A 522 -17.47 -17.59 -37.47
C LEU A 522 -16.00 -17.95 -37.23
N LEU A 523 -15.61 -18.31 -35.99
CA LEU A 523 -14.20 -18.46 -35.59
C LEU A 523 -13.42 -19.48 -36.44
N ALA A 524 -14.10 -20.49 -37.01
CA ALA A 524 -13.50 -21.47 -37.92
C ALA A 524 -12.95 -20.84 -39.22
N ASP A 525 -13.52 -19.74 -39.70
CA ASP A 525 -13.01 -18.98 -40.86
C ASP A 525 -11.73 -18.17 -40.53
N PHE A 526 -11.38 -18.05 -39.25
CA PHE A 526 -10.31 -17.18 -38.74
C PHE A 526 -9.29 -17.97 -37.90
N PRO A 527 -8.53 -18.92 -38.47
CA PRO A 527 -7.62 -19.83 -37.73
C PRO A 527 -6.43 -19.15 -37.02
N ARG A 528 -6.27 -17.83 -37.16
CA ARG A 528 -5.29 -16.99 -36.45
C ARG A 528 -5.93 -16.06 -35.40
N VAL A 529 -7.16 -16.35 -35.00
CA VAL A 529 -7.92 -15.64 -33.96
C VAL A 529 -8.46 -16.65 -32.96
N TYR A 530 -8.35 -16.33 -31.67
CA TYR A 530 -8.80 -17.18 -30.58
C TYR A 530 -9.77 -16.40 -29.69
N LEU A 531 -10.84 -17.07 -29.25
CA LEU A 531 -11.62 -16.62 -28.10
C LEU A 531 -10.81 -16.96 -26.84
N ALA A 532 -10.08 -15.97 -26.32
CA ALA A 532 -9.15 -16.16 -25.21
C ALA A 532 -9.86 -16.10 -23.84
N ILE A 533 -10.81 -15.16 -23.67
CA ILE A 533 -11.55 -14.98 -22.42
C ILE A 533 -13.04 -14.75 -22.68
N GLU A 534 -13.90 -15.37 -21.88
CA GLU A 534 -15.35 -15.25 -21.85
C GLU A 534 -15.78 -14.71 -20.46
N GLN A 535 -16.42 -13.54 -20.43
CA GLN A 535 -16.66 -12.77 -19.19
C GLN A 535 -17.96 -11.95 -19.25
N GLY A 536 -19.05 -12.52 -18.74
CA GLY A 536 -20.39 -11.91 -18.71
C GLY A 536 -20.90 -11.59 -20.12
N ASP A 537 -21.26 -10.33 -20.36
CA ASP A 537 -21.73 -9.83 -21.66
C ASP A 537 -20.60 -9.46 -22.64
N THR A 538 -19.36 -9.86 -22.35
CA THR A 538 -18.17 -9.54 -23.15
C THR A 538 -17.23 -10.73 -23.32
N CYS A 539 -16.42 -10.67 -24.37
CA CYS A 539 -15.34 -11.61 -24.65
C CYS A 539 -14.05 -10.85 -25.01
N ILE A 540 -12.90 -11.52 -24.86
CA ILE A 540 -11.61 -11.05 -25.38
C ILE A 540 -11.18 -11.99 -26.51
N LEU A 541 -11.05 -11.41 -27.70
CA LEU A 541 -10.43 -12.04 -28.86
C LEU A 541 -8.93 -11.73 -28.85
N ALA A 542 -8.06 -12.71 -29.09
CA ALA A 542 -6.62 -12.50 -29.22
C ALA A 542 -6.10 -13.23 -30.46
N GLY A 543 -5.11 -12.66 -31.16
CA GLY A 543 -4.59 -13.26 -32.38
C GLY A 543 -3.94 -12.25 -33.32
N CYS A 544 -3.85 -12.62 -34.60
CA CYS A 544 -3.34 -11.75 -35.65
C CYS A 544 -4.27 -10.54 -35.81
N GLU A 545 -3.75 -9.33 -35.62
CA GLU A 545 -4.56 -8.11 -35.56
C GLU A 545 -5.46 -7.92 -36.79
N ALA A 546 -4.93 -8.12 -37.99
CA ALA A 546 -5.70 -8.02 -39.23
C ALA A 546 -6.87 -9.03 -39.27
N SER A 547 -6.66 -10.27 -38.79
CA SER A 547 -7.70 -11.30 -38.73
C SER A 547 -8.73 -10.99 -37.63
N CYS A 548 -8.31 -10.50 -36.47
CA CYS A 548 -9.21 -10.03 -35.40
C CYS A 548 -10.13 -8.92 -35.90
N LEU A 549 -9.58 -7.93 -36.61
CA LEU A 549 -10.35 -6.82 -37.19
C LEU A 549 -11.32 -7.27 -38.29
N GLN A 550 -10.93 -8.28 -39.10
CA GLN A 550 -11.83 -8.89 -40.08
C GLN A 550 -12.99 -9.67 -39.43
N LEU A 551 -12.73 -10.44 -38.36
CA LEU A 551 -13.78 -11.13 -37.60
C LEU A 551 -14.73 -10.12 -36.93
N LEU A 552 -14.21 -9.06 -36.30
CA LEU A 552 -15.02 -7.98 -35.71
C LEU A 552 -15.92 -7.31 -36.76
N LYS A 553 -15.39 -7.05 -37.97
CA LYS A 553 -16.16 -6.54 -39.10
C LYS A 553 -17.23 -7.53 -39.58
N ARG A 554 -16.94 -8.83 -39.60
CA ARG A 554 -17.88 -9.89 -39.99
C ARG A 554 -19.02 -10.09 -38.97
N LEU A 555 -18.70 -9.96 -37.67
CA LEU A 555 -19.66 -9.94 -36.56
C LEU A 555 -20.49 -8.64 -36.51
N ASN A 556 -20.09 -7.59 -37.23
CA ASN A 556 -20.62 -6.22 -37.13
C ASN A 556 -20.56 -5.68 -35.67
N LYS A 557 -19.42 -5.88 -34.99
CA LYS A 557 -19.18 -5.43 -33.60
C LYS A 557 -17.96 -4.53 -33.54
N ARG A 558 -17.99 -3.53 -32.65
CA ARG A 558 -16.80 -2.76 -32.28
C ARG A 558 -16.00 -3.54 -31.24
N GLY A 559 -14.74 -3.83 -31.54
CA GLY A 559 -13.74 -4.20 -30.55
C GLY A 559 -13.05 -2.97 -29.97
N ILE A 560 -12.63 -3.05 -28.71
CA ILE A 560 -11.71 -2.11 -28.07
C ILE A 560 -10.36 -2.82 -27.97
N ALA A 561 -9.34 -2.31 -28.67
CA ALA A 561 -7.99 -2.85 -28.58
C ALA A 561 -7.45 -2.64 -27.16
N SER A 562 -6.90 -3.69 -26.56
CA SER A 562 -6.23 -3.60 -25.25
C SER A 562 -4.71 -3.43 -25.37
N ASN A 563 -4.17 -3.54 -26.59
CA ASN A 563 -2.74 -3.46 -26.93
C ASN A 563 -1.84 -4.38 -26.09
N LYS A 564 -2.40 -5.50 -25.60
CA LYS A 564 -1.67 -6.48 -24.79
C LYS A 564 -1.17 -7.61 -25.68
N VAL A 565 0.13 -7.60 -25.95
CA VAL A 565 0.85 -8.60 -26.75
C VAL A 565 1.11 -9.84 -25.89
N THR A 566 0.08 -10.67 -25.72
CA THR A 566 0.19 -11.95 -25.01
C THR A 566 -0.66 -13.04 -25.66
N ALA A 567 -0.10 -14.26 -25.72
CA ALA A 567 -0.76 -15.47 -26.22
C ALA A 567 -1.34 -16.37 -25.11
N MET A 568 -1.41 -15.88 -23.87
CA MET A 568 -2.08 -16.57 -22.75
C MET A 568 -3.54 -16.89 -23.10
N HIS A 569 -4.06 -18.02 -22.61
CA HIS A 569 -5.40 -18.53 -22.90
C HIS A 569 -5.68 -18.86 -24.39
N THR A 570 -4.65 -19.03 -25.21
CA THR A 570 -4.78 -19.40 -26.63
C THR A 570 -4.05 -20.71 -26.98
N GLN A 571 -4.47 -21.39 -28.06
CA GLN A 571 -3.95 -22.69 -28.46
C GLN A 571 -2.40 -22.76 -28.53
N PRO A 572 -1.66 -21.79 -29.09
CA PRO A 572 -0.20 -21.77 -29.06
C PRO A 572 0.43 -21.97 -27.67
N SER A 573 -0.18 -21.39 -26.63
CA SER A 573 0.32 -21.47 -25.26
C SER A 573 0.24 -22.86 -24.63
N GLN A 574 -0.56 -23.79 -25.20
CA GLN A 574 -0.57 -25.20 -24.78
C GLN A 574 0.81 -25.85 -24.93
N SER A 575 1.62 -25.40 -25.89
CA SER A 575 3.01 -25.86 -26.04
C SER A 575 3.95 -25.47 -24.90
N GLN A 576 3.46 -24.73 -23.89
CA GLN A 576 4.20 -24.30 -22.70
C GLN A 576 3.65 -24.92 -21.40
N HIS A 577 2.56 -25.70 -21.44
CA HIS A 577 1.86 -26.20 -20.26
C HIS A 577 2.80 -26.88 -19.24
N SER A 578 3.59 -27.87 -19.68
CA SER A 578 4.54 -28.57 -18.80
C SER A 578 5.63 -27.66 -18.22
N ALA A 579 6.04 -26.62 -18.95
CA ALA A 579 7.02 -25.65 -18.47
C ALA A 579 6.41 -24.71 -17.40
N ILE A 580 5.14 -24.34 -17.55
CA ILE A 580 4.38 -23.55 -16.58
C ILE A 580 4.10 -24.38 -15.31
N GLN A 581 3.73 -25.67 -15.44
CA GLN A 581 3.60 -26.57 -14.29
C GLN A 581 4.96 -26.74 -13.58
N GLY A 582 6.05 -26.90 -14.32
CA GLY A 582 7.40 -26.92 -13.73
C GLY A 582 7.73 -25.62 -12.97
N PHE A 583 7.41 -24.47 -13.56
CA PHE A 583 7.66 -23.13 -12.99
C PHE A 583 6.88 -22.88 -11.69
N TYR A 584 5.64 -23.37 -11.58
CA TYR A 584 4.79 -23.21 -10.38
C TYR A 584 4.84 -24.40 -9.39
N THR A 585 5.69 -25.41 -9.64
CA THR A 585 5.97 -26.50 -8.68
C THR A 585 6.83 -25.95 -7.52
N LEU A 586 6.17 -25.30 -6.56
CA LEU A 586 6.81 -24.69 -5.39
C LEU A 586 6.53 -25.46 -4.10
N GLY A 587 7.44 -25.33 -3.13
CA GLY A 587 7.22 -25.84 -1.77
C GLY A 587 6.06 -25.11 -1.08
N ILE A 588 5.19 -25.86 -0.42
CA ILE A 588 4.10 -25.33 0.40
C ILE A 588 4.53 -25.17 1.87
N LYS A 589 3.91 -24.26 2.62
CA LYS A 589 4.15 -24.15 4.07
C LYS A 589 3.60 -25.39 4.79
N ALA A 590 4.29 -25.83 5.85
CA ALA A 590 3.89 -27.03 6.60
C ALA A 590 2.48 -26.95 7.19
N ASN A 591 2.00 -25.74 7.52
CA ASN A 591 0.66 -25.46 8.02
C ASN A 591 -0.34 -25.07 6.91
N ALA A 592 0.02 -25.11 5.63
CA ALA A 592 -0.90 -24.74 4.53
C ALA A 592 -2.15 -25.64 4.52
N CYS A 593 -2.00 -26.91 4.89
CA CYS A 593 -3.08 -27.89 5.01
C CYS A 593 -4.03 -27.64 6.20
N GLU A 594 -3.72 -26.70 7.11
CA GLU A 594 -4.61 -26.33 8.22
C GLU A 594 -5.67 -25.30 7.79
N THR A 595 -5.50 -24.66 6.63
CA THR A 595 -6.42 -23.62 6.15
C THR A 595 -7.81 -24.18 5.85
N GLN A 596 -8.83 -23.36 6.12
CA GLN A 596 -10.23 -23.66 5.78
C GLN A 596 -10.68 -22.95 4.49
N VAL A 597 -9.78 -22.20 3.84
CA VAL A 597 -10.05 -21.49 2.58
C VAL A 597 -10.21 -22.49 1.43
N ARG A 598 -11.31 -22.38 0.69
CA ARG A 598 -11.59 -23.22 -0.49
C ARG A 598 -11.18 -22.51 -1.79
N PHE A 599 -10.13 -23.00 -2.41
CA PHE A 599 -9.54 -22.43 -3.63
C PHE A 599 -10.26 -22.92 -4.89
N ILE A 600 -10.80 -22.00 -5.69
CA ILE A 600 -11.52 -22.29 -6.93
C ILE A 600 -10.68 -21.83 -8.13
N SER A 601 -10.50 -22.72 -9.11
CA SER A 601 -9.71 -22.48 -10.33
C SER A 601 -10.61 -22.55 -11.56
N ALA A 602 -10.25 -21.86 -12.64
CA ALA A 602 -10.96 -21.97 -13.91
C ALA A 602 -10.76 -23.34 -14.60
N ALA A 603 -9.72 -24.09 -14.20
CA ALA A 603 -9.37 -25.38 -14.77
C ALA A 603 -10.36 -26.52 -14.44
N GLN A 604 -11.11 -26.43 -13.32
CA GLN A 604 -11.89 -27.54 -12.78
C GLN A 604 -13.11 -27.10 -11.97
N GLN A 605 -14.11 -27.98 -11.84
CA GLN A 605 -15.36 -27.71 -11.10
C GLN A 605 -15.25 -27.94 -9.57
N SER A 606 -14.22 -28.65 -9.12
CA SER A 606 -13.91 -28.90 -7.72
C SER A 606 -12.91 -27.87 -7.17
N THR A 607 -12.84 -27.74 -5.84
CA THR A 607 -11.75 -27.03 -5.17
C THR A 607 -10.39 -27.64 -5.52
N VAL A 608 -9.35 -26.82 -5.66
CA VAL A 608 -7.97 -27.30 -5.89
C VAL A 608 -7.40 -27.90 -4.60
N SER A 609 -6.78 -29.06 -4.70
CA SER A 609 -6.08 -29.70 -3.58
C SER A 609 -4.84 -28.91 -3.17
N ILE A 610 -4.59 -28.77 -1.86
CA ILE A 610 -3.47 -28.00 -1.33
C ILE A 610 -2.20 -28.85 -1.33
N ASP A 611 -1.69 -29.12 -2.53
CA ASP A 611 -0.39 -29.76 -2.75
C ASP A 611 0.34 -29.10 -3.94
N SER A 612 1.66 -29.23 -3.97
CA SER A 612 2.53 -28.58 -4.95
C SER A 612 2.17 -28.91 -6.41
N GLN A 613 1.76 -30.16 -6.70
CA GLN A 613 1.45 -30.60 -8.05
C GLN A 613 0.04 -30.18 -8.49
N SER A 614 -0.97 -30.30 -7.63
CA SER A 614 -2.33 -29.85 -7.94
C SER A 614 -2.39 -28.35 -8.19
N ILE A 615 -1.69 -27.55 -7.37
CA ILE A 615 -1.58 -26.10 -7.52
C ILE A 615 -0.85 -25.74 -8.83
N ALA A 616 0.30 -26.36 -9.09
CA ALA A 616 1.07 -26.09 -10.29
C ALA A 616 0.31 -26.47 -11.57
N LYS A 617 -0.44 -27.58 -11.54
CA LYS A 617 -1.28 -28.04 -12.65
C LYS A 617 -2.47 -27.10 -12.87
N SER A 618 -3.18 -26.68 -11.83
CA SER A 618 -4.36 -25.79 -12.01
C SER A 618 -3.97 -24.45 -12.63
N ILE A 619 -2.83 -23.89 -12.21
CA ILE A 619 -2.27 -22.67 -12.84
C ILE A 619 -1.92 -22.92 -14.31
N ALA A 620 -1.24 -24.04 -14.63
CA ALA A 620 -0.87 -24.36 -16.01
C ALA A 620 -2.08 -24.61 -16.92
N ASP A 621 -3.10 -25.31 -16.42
CA ASP A 621 -4.37 -25.53 -17.10
C ASP A 621 -5.07 -24.19 -17.37
N THR A 622 -5.26 -23.34 -16.35
CA THR A 622 -5.89 -22.01 -16.45
C THR A 622 -5.11 -21.10 -17.42
N PHE A 623 -3.78 -21.09 -17.37
CA PHE A 623 -2.92 -20.24 -18.20
C PHE A 623 -3.01 -20.59 -19.69
N CYS A 624 -3.07 -21.89 -20.01
CA CYS A 624 -3.04 -22.38 -21.39
C CYS A 624 -4.44 -22.51 -22.03
N ALA A 625 -5.50 -22.73 -21.24
CA ALA A 625 -6.86 -22.89 -21.73
C ALA A 625 -7.60 -21.54 -21.86
N PRO A 626 -8.58 -21.42 -22.79
CA PRO A 626 -9.52 -20.29 -22.82
C PRO A 626 -10.25 -20.09 -21.49
N LEU A 627 -10.11 -18.91 -20.88
CA LEU A 627 -10.68 -18.60 -19.57
C LEU A 627 -12.18 -18.30 -19.68
N ASN A 628 -13.03 -19.17 -19.14
CA ASN A 628 -14.44 -18.86 -18.92
C ASN A 628 -14.65 -18.33 -17.50
N PHE A 629 -14.56 -17.01 -17.35
CA PHE A 629 -14.74 -16.33 -16.07
C PHE A 629 -16.20 -16.39 -15.57
N THR A 630 -17.17 -16.37 -16.49
CA THR A 630 -18.59 -16.60 -16.16
C THR A 630 -18.77 -17.95 -15.47
N ALA A 631 -18.20 -19.03 -16.03
CA ALA A 631 -18.25 -20.35 -15.43
C ALA A 631 -17.53 -20.41 -14.08
N LEU A 632 -16.38 -19.76 -13.92
CA LEU A 632 -15.66 -19.69 -12.63
C LEU A 632 -16.52 -19.06 -11.52
N ILE A 633 -17.19 -17.94 -11.81
CA ILE A 633 -18.09 -17.29 -10.83
C ILE A 633 -19.33 -18.15 -10.55
N ASN A 634 -19.89 -18.82 -11.55
CA ASN A 634 -20.99 -19.76 -11.35
C ASN A 634 -20.57 -20.95 -10.46
N THR A 635 -19.38 -21.51 -10.66
CA THR A 635 -18.80 -22.58 -9.82
C THR A 635 -18.57 -22.08 -8.40
N ALA A 636 -17.97 -20.89 -8.21
CA ALA A 636 -17.78 -20.29 -6.88
C ALA A 636 -19.12 -20.04 -6.16
N TYR A 637 -20.14 -19.56 -6.87
CA TYR A 637 -21.48 -19.34 -6.33
C TYR A 637 -22.16 -20.66 -5.91
N GLN A 638 -22.03 -21.73 -6.71
CA GLN A 638 -22.49 -23.07 -6.35
C GLN A 638 -21.74 -23.63 -5.12
N GLN A 639 -20.45 -23.29 -4.98
CA GLN A 639 -19.64 -23.56 -3.80
C GLN A 639 -19.96 -22.65 -2.59
N GLY A 640 -20.93 -21.73 -2.71
CA GLY A 640 -21.43 -20.91 -1.60
C GLY A 640 -20.92 -19.46 -1.56
N ALA A 641 -20.12 -19.01 -2.53
CA ALA A 641 -19.67 -17.61 -2.61
C ALA A 641 -20.82 -16.62 -2.78
N ARG A 642 -20.82 -15.51 -2.00
CA ARG A 642 -21.87 -14.47 -2.00
C ARG A 642 -21.30 -13.06 -1.97
N LEU A 643 -20.31 -12.81 -1.09
CA LEU A 643 -19.58 -11.56 -1.01
C LEU A 643 -18.22 -11.73 -1.69
N PHE A 644 -17.99 -11.04 -2.79
CA PHE A 644 -16.74 -11.10 -3.54
C PHE A 644 -15.92 -9.83 -3.30
N VAL A 645 -14.72 -9.96 -2.75
CA VAL A 645 -13.80 -8.85 -2.49
C VAL A 645 -12.64 -8.93 -3.48
N GLU A 646 -12.50 -7.96 -4.37
CA GLU A 646 -11.32 -7.82 -5.23
C GLU A 646 -10.14 -7.30 -4.42
N VAL A 647 -9.09 -8.14 -4.31
CA VAL A 647 -7.92 -7.95 -3.47
C VAL A 647 -6.70 -7.70 -4.36
N GLY A 648 -6.50 -6.43 -4.75
CA GLY A 648 -5.39 -6.02 -5.60
C GLY A 648 -5.54 -4.59 -6.12
N ALA A 649 -4.95 -4.32 -7.30
CA ALA A 649 -5.11 -3.04 -7.98
C ALA A 649 -6.43 -2.96 -8.76
N ASP A 650 -7.03 -1.76 -8.79
CA ASP A 650 -8.28 -1.42 -9.49
C ASP A 650 -9.53 -2.24 -9.03
N ARG A 651 -10.65 -2.04 -9.74
CA ARG A 651 -11.97 -2.66 -9.47
C ARG A 651 -12.57 -3.39 -10.68
N GLN A 652 -11.74 -3.85 -11.60
CA GLN A 652 -12.20 -4.38 -12.90
C GLN A 652 -12.89 -5.74 -12.72
N THR A 653 -12.36 -6.60 -11.85
CA THR A 653 -12.90 -7.94 -11.62
C THR A 653 -14.23 -7.89 -10.86
N SER A 654 -14.36 -7.00 -9.87
CA SER A 654 -15.62 -6.76 -9.16
C SER A 654 -16.70 -6.25 -10.11
N THR A 655 -16.34 -5.33 -11.03
CA THR A 655 -17.25 -4.81 -12.05
C THR A 655 -17.72 -5.89 -13.04
N LEU A 656 -16.92 -6.93 -13.29
CA LEU A 656 -17.34 -8.10 -14.06
C LEU A 656 -18.23 -9.04 -13.24
N ILE A 657 -17.91 -9.27 -11.97
CA ILE A 657 -18.72 -10.11 -11.07
C ILE A 657 -20.11 -9.50 -10.84
N ASP A 658 -20.23 -8.18 -10.63
CA ASP A 658 -21.52 -7.49 -10.51
C ASP A 658 -22.42 -7.68 -11.74
N LYS A 659 -21.83 -7.82 -12.94
CA LYS A 659 -22.57 -8.11 -14.18
C LYS A 659 -23.01 -9.58 -14.25
N ILE A 660 -22.11 -10.50 -13.92
CA ILE A 660 -22.38 -11.95 -13.94
C ILE A 660 -23.40 -12.30 -12.84
N GLY A 661 -23.30 -11.71 -11.67
CA GLY A 661 -24.22 -11.91 -10.55
C GLY A 661 -25.66 -11.51 -10.88
N ARG A 662 -25.87 -10.38 -11.57
CA ARG A 662 -27.18 -9.99 -12.11
C ARG A 662 -27.74 -10.98 -13.14
N GLN A 663 -26.88 -11.79 -13.79
CA GLN A 663 -27.28 -12.88 -14.70
C GLN A 663 -27.46 -14.24 -13.99
N LEU A 664 -27.24 -14.30 -12.66
CA LEU A 664 -27.57 -15.44 -11.80
C LEU A 664 -28.84 -15.18 -10.99
N GLU A 665 -29.03 -13.94 -10.53
CA GLU A 665 -30.25 -13.44 -9.88
C GLU A 665 -31.43 -13.37 -10.86
N LEU A 666 -31.17 -13.22 -12.17
CA LEU A 666 -32.15 -13.27 -13.25
C LEU A 666 -31.98 -14.56 -14.06
N GLY A 667 -33.08 -15.27 -14.31
CA GLY A 667 -33.13 -16.47 -15.12
C GLY A 667 -32.95 -16.21 -16.62
N ALA A 668 -32.89 -17.28 -17.41
CA ALA A 668 -32.75 -17.19 -18.87
C ALA A 668 -33.94 -16.53 -19.58
N ASP A 669 -35.07 -16.39 -18.89
CA ASP A 669 -36.29 -15.68 -19.28
C ASP A 669 -36.36 -14.23 -18.74
N GLY A 670 -35.40 -13.83 -17.91
CA GLY A 670 -35.37 -12.53 -17.22
C GLY A 670 -36.23 -12.44 -15.96
N ALA A 671 -36.89 -13.53 -15.53
CA ALA A 671 -37.57 -13.58 -14.24
C ALA A 671 -36.55 -13.77 -13.10
N GLN A 672 -36.83 -13.30 -11.88
CA GLN A 672 -35.91 -13.56 -10.76
C GLN A 672 -35.87 -15.05 -10.40
N THR A 673 -34.66 -15.58 -10.25
CA THR A 673 -34.45 -16.93 -9.71
C THR A 673 -34.65 -16.91 -8.19
N GLN A 674 -34.84 -18.07 -7.56
CA GLN A 674 -34.74 -18.19 -6.09
C GLN A 674 -33.27 -18.18 -5.60
N GLY A 675 -32.38 -17.51 -6.34
CA GLY A 675 -30.98 -17.34 -5.97
C GLY A 675 -30.82 -16.50 -4.72
N GLN A 676 -29.86 -16.89 -3.88
CA GLN A 676 -29.31 -16.01 -2.85
C GLN A 676 -28.55 -14.85 -3.53
N PRO A 677 -28.60 -13.61 -2.99
CA PRO A 677 -27.99 -12.45 -3.63
C PRO A 677 -26.47 -12.56 -3.73
N ILE A 678 -25.90 -11.82 -4.68
CA ILE A 678 -24.45 -11.78 -4.97
C ILE A 678 -23.98 -10.33 -5.12
N LEU A 679 -22.93 -9.97 -4.40
CA LEU A 679 -22.35 -8.63 -4.41
C LEU A 679 -20.83 -8.70 -4.57
N ALA A 680 -20.28 -7.85 -5.44
CA ALA A 680 -18.86 -7.60 -5.51
C ALA A 680 -18.47 -6.22 -4.97
N MET A 681 -17.27 -6.14 -4.40
CA MET A 681 -16.63 -4.91 -3.96
C MET A 681 -15.12 -5.00 -4.20
N ALA A 682 -14.43 -3.87 -4.27
CA ALA A 682 -12.99 -3.83 -4.48
C ALA A 682 -12.31 -2.99 -3.40
N CYS A 683 -11.12 -3.39 -2.98
CA CYS A 683 -10.34 -2.66 -1.98
C CYS A 683 -9.69 -1.38 -2.53
N ASN A 684 -9.65 -1.25 -3.86
CA ASN A 684 -9.06 -0.15 -4.59
C ASN A 684 -9.93 0.21 -5.82
N ALA A 685 -9.71 1.38 -6.42
CA ALA A 685 -10.26 1.76 -7.72
C ALA A 685 -9.31 2.74 -8.42
N LYS A 686 -8.95 2.50 -9.68
CA LYS A 686 -8.04 3.39 -10.41
C LYS A 686 -8.65 4.79 -10.55
N GLY A 687 -7.86 5.81 -10.22
CA GLY A 687 -8.29 7.21 -10.21
C GLY A 687 -9.09 7.64 -8.97
N CYS A 688 -9.17 6.82 -7.92
CA CYS A 688 -9.67 7.19 -6.60
C CYS A 688 -8.54 7.20 -5.57
N ASP A 689 -8.73 7.92 -4.45
CA ASP A 689 -7.86 7.77 -3.27
C ASP A 689 -7.91 6.32 -2.77
N THR A 690 -6.73 5.75 -2.50
CA THR A 690 -6.58 4.37 -2.05
C THR A 690 -7.26 4.16 -0.69
N ILE A 691 -7.13 5.10 0.26
CA ILE A 691 -7.74 4.94 1.59
C ILE A 691 -9.25 5.11 1.52
N THR A 692 -9.77 6.08 0.76
CA THR A 692 -11.22 6.22 0.53
C THR A 692 -11.82 4.99 -0.15
N SER A 693 -11.08 4.33 -1.05
CA SER A 693 -11.51 3.07 -1.69
C SER A 693 -11.54 1.91 -0.69
N LEU A 694 -10.49 1.77 0.13
CA LEU A 694 -10.43 0.77 1.21
C LEU A 694 -11.54 0.98 2.25
N LEU A 695 -11.79 2.21 2.68
CA LEU A 695 -12.87 2.54 3.60
C LEU A 695 -14.25 2.21 3.01
N LYS A 696 -14.47 2.44 1.70
CA LYS A 696 -15.71 2.02 1.02
C LYS A 696 -15.87 0.50 0.97
N CYS A 697 -14.78 -0.27 0.85
CA CYS A 697 -14.81 -1.72 1.00
C CYS A 697 -15.20 -2.12 2.44
N LEU A 698 -14.51 -1.56 3.44
CA LEU A 698 -14.77 -1.84 4.87
C LEU A 698 -16.19 -1.42 5.31
N ALA A 699 -16.74 -0.33 4.80
CA ALA A 699 -18.11 0.11 5.08
C ALA A 699 -19.17 -0.93 4.64
N GLN A 700 -18.94 -1.57 3.49
CA GLN A 700 -19.78 -2.65 2.99
C GLN A 700 -19.60 -3.93 3.83
N LEU A 701 -18.36 -4.33 4.11
CA LEU A 701 -18.07 -5.51 4.93
C LEU A 701 -18.66 -5.42 6.35
N ILE A 702 -18.53 -4.27 7.02
CA ILE A 702 -19.15 -4.01 8.34
C ILE A 702 -20.67 -4.18 8.27
N SER A 703 -21.31 -3.56 7.28
CA SER A 703 -22.78 -3.57 7.15
C SER A 703 -23.33 -4.96 6.79
N HIS A 704 -22.58 -5.75 6.01
CA HIS A 704 -22.87 -7.17 5.79
C HIS A 704 -22.48 -8.09 6.95
N LYS A 705 -22.04 -7.54 8.09
CA LYS A 705 -21.68 -8.27 9.31
C LYS A 705 -20.47 -9.20 9.19
N VAL A 706 -19.56 -8.95 8.24
CA VAL A 706 -18.28 -9.68 8.15
C VAL A 706 -17.43 -9.38 9.40
N PRO A 707 -16.92 -10.42 10.12
CA PRO A 707 -16.03 -10.21 11.25
C PRO A 707 -14.73 -9.50 10.85
N LEU A 708 -14.43 -8.38 11.50
CA LEU A 708 -13.20 -7.60 11.28
C LEU A 708 -12.83 -6.75 12.50
N SER A 709 -11.57 -6.32 12.53
CA SER A 709 -11.01 -5.43 13.54
C SER A 709 -11.28 -3.96 13.20
N LEU A 710 -11.97 -3.26 14.08
CA LEU A 710 -12.12 -1.79 14.02
C LEU A 710 -10.93 -1.04 14.63
N ALA A 711 -9.98 -1.72 15.28
CA ALA A 711 -8.87 -1.07 15.97
C ALA A 711 -8.01 -0.15 15.07
N PRO A 712 -7.71 -0.47 13.79
CA PRO A 712 -6.99 0.44 12.90
C PRO A 712 -7.75 1.74 12.58
N LEU A 713 -9.09 1.71 12.67
CA LEU A 713 -9.97 2.84 12.37
C LEU A 713 -10.24 3.73 13.58
N MET A 714 -9.88 3.32 14.80
CA MET A 714 -10.19 4.08 16.01
C MET A 714 -9.46 5.44 16.00
N PRO A 715 -10.19 6.57 16.14
CA PRO A 715 -9.57 7.88 16.27
C PRO A 715 -8.57 7.95 17.42
N GLN A 716 -7.35 8.38 17.12
CA GLN A 716 -6.30 8.63 18.10
C GLN A 716 -6.26 10.14 18.40
N SER A 717 -6.49 10.50 19.67
CA SER A 717 -6.27 11.87 20.16
C SER A 717 -4.83 12.30 19.90
N ALA A 718 -4.66 13.45 19.25
CA ALA A 718 -3.36 14.00 18.85
C ALA A 718 -2.36 14.09 20.01
N ASP A 719 -2.84 14.38 21.23
CA ASP A 719 -2.01 14.47 22.44
C ASP A 719 -1.26 13.17 22.75
N LYS A 720 -1.75 11.99 22.33
CA LYS A 720 -1.03 10.73 22.54
C LYS A 720 0.14 10.51 21.59
N ALA A 721 0.26 11.28 20.51
CA ALA A 721 1.43 11.28 19.65
C ALA A 721 2.56 12.17 20.20
N THR A 722 2.21 13.23 20.94
CA THR A 722 3.12 14.28 21.43
C THR A 722 3.48 14.17 22.92
N ALA A 723 2.57 13.69 23.79
CA ALA A 723 2.73 13.76 25.24
C ALA A 723 3.61 12.64 25.86
N LYS A 724 4.94 12.73 25.67
CA LYS A 724 5.96 12.03 26.48
C LYS A 724 7.15 12.93 26.87
N THR A 725 6.85 14.11 27.39
CA THR A 725 7.82 15.13 27.83
C THR A 725 7.61 15.45 29.32
N ILE A 726 8.63 15.28 30.17
CA ILE A 726 8.60 15.53 31.64
C ILE A 726 9.95 16.14 32.06
N VAL A 727 9.97 17.08 33.04
CA VAL A 727 11.02 18.10 33.34
C VAL A 727 12.10 17.64 34.38
N PRO A 728 13.36 18.15 34.41
CA PRO A 728 14.53 17.47 35.02
C PRO A 728 15.33 18.21 36.11
N HIS A 729 16.36 17.56 36.69
CA HIS A 729 17.61 18.20 37.18
C HIS A 729 18.87 17.27 37.23
N SER A 730 20.02 17.79 36.73
CA SER A 730 21.47 17.66 37.18
C SER A 730 22.02 16.36 37.81
N THR A 731 23.25 15.84 37.57
CA THR A 731 24.53 16.23 36.88
C THR A 731 25.53 15.02 36.97
N SER A 732 26.77 14.91 36.43
CA SER A 732 27.63 15.63 35.45
C SER A 732 28.96 14.88 35.15
N ALA A 733 29.53 15.12 33.96
CA ALA A 733 30.95 14.96 33.52
C ALA A 733 31.63 13.57 33.35
N SER A 734 31.81 13.12 32.08
CA SER A 734 33.10 13.12 31.32
C SER A 734 33.39 11.93 30.37
N ALA A 735 34.03 12.25 29.23
CA ALA A 735 34.89 11.45 28.32
C ALA A 735 34.39 10.20 27.52
N LEU A 736 34.33 10.38 26.18
CA LEU A 736 34.69 9.46 25.06
C LEU A 736 34.26 7.97 25.07
N GLY A 737 33.47 7.56 24.07
CA GLY A 737 33.21 6.14 23.74
C GLY A 737 32.47 5.93 22.40
N HIS A 738 32.61 4.74 21.79
CA HIS A 738 31.88 4.33 20.58
C HIS A 738 30.41 3.95 20.88
N TYR A 739 29.48 4.32 19.99
CA TYR A 739 28.07 3.90 20.05
C TYR A 739 27.58 3.19 18.78
N SER A 740 27.92 1.90 18.65
CA SER A 740 27.23 0.98 17.73
C SER A 740 27.49 -0.47 18.13
N ASN A 741 26.65 -1.02 19.01
CA ASN A 741 26.48 -2.47 19.22
C ASN A 741 25.08 -2.73 19.80
N VAL A 742 24.07 -2.42 18.98
CA VAL A 742 22.65 -2.65 19.24
C VAL A 742 22.04 -3.11 17.92
N PHE A 743 21.33 -4.24 17.95
CA PHE A 743 20.74 -4.89 16.77
C PHE A 743 20.00 -3.90 15.87
N GLN A 744 20.46 -3.77 14.62
CA GLN A 744 19.87 -2.85 13.65
C GLN A 744 18.69 -3.49 12.92
N GLU A 745 17.66 -2.70 12.59
CA GLU A 745 16.71 -3.12 11.57
C GLU A 745 17.45 -3.23 10.23
N GLY A 746 17.70 -4.46 9.78
CA GLY A 746 18.50 -4.73 8.60
C GLY A 746 19.34 -6.00 8.71
N GLU A 747 19.65 -6.50 9.91
CA GLU A 747 20.28 -7.82 10.04
C GLU A 747 19.26 -8.96 9.88
N PRO A 748 19.66 -10.16 9.41
CA PRO A 748 18.78 -11.33 9.36
C PRO A 748 18.37 -11.82 10.76
N LEU A 749 17.27 -12.57 10.82
CA LEU A 749 16.68 -13.17 12.03
C LEU A 749 17.51 -14.33 12.60
#